data_AF-A0A8H3BKY8-F1
#
_entry.id   AF-A0A8H3BKY8-F1
#
_cell.length_a   1.000
_cell.length_b   1.000
_cell.length_c   1.000
_cell.angle_alpha   90.00
_cell.angle_beta   90.00
_cell.angle_gamma   90.00
#
_symmetry.space_group_name_H-M   'P 1'
#
loop_
_entity.id
_entity.type
_entity.pdbx_description
1 polymer ?
#
loop_
_entity_poly.entity_id
_entity_poly.type
_entity_poly.pdbx_seq_one_letter_code
_entity_poly.pdbx_strand_id
1 'polypeptide(L)'
;MTKRPWMGDYWWLQANSNSATFPPNISIVHRLTAMSSDRPGINPGTSWHSPAQRVNPANPPWMSNHVPTGQRGGGPSQRNQTCRYFMQGNCRYGTRCHYSHTMTEADGDTNTGPSTDNQVPTATQFTISNFPGLSNDQFSKVETNLTPGRAFHSLRSYVEDSFRFGTPDQVYRFLDILCSASSQNPSWTARDGQLHLHQLVQGNGIERLADAMRFPKETTRPWSFQRGYIPIFTYLASDWVVKSTLNGDVNALYGLVHNNFQIIRDITESSMRKLMAAGSFKDRFKSFSGKHIFKVIFVTLFEYLTRFKEAPVMNPGVRDFTAQIVEWFDVWLVGLGSRPPFQDECADYDEAQLEFTVENLRRDKDRVLRVIRRGQTVVVNNDTKVSYQRLSGVNPGLVAALDRNFDVDGPGELCEAGPRHDNDHAEIELIRVAPTRDELLCEDDPYLPPNFFEAPHFHDPRSIERLLDIQFRLLREELTSPIRLAVQLILEDLKKSKSNETNLSKILNARGGRYAAPATARESIIFSIFTDVMFQSLELRNNGISAGIEFDAPPGRARNEKSEVRADYWEQVSKKRLMQDGLVALIWRDHIGNVDVYVGTVSSSARDLVECAKKDGGQGRVAIRVSFFDAKANIRIVQALQNQHNSNDTRMLIEAPVFYEGIRPFLEALKREPELLPFAQYLRLQSEDELKQTVISPPLYSRTPGFSFELKDLFPPEAAV
;
A
#
# COMPACT_ATOMS: atom_id res chain seq x y z
N MET A 1 10.14 -11.26 54.30
CA MET A 1 9.01 -10.75 53.50
C MET A 1 9.50 -9.54 52.73
N THR A 2 10.05 -9.79 51.55
CA THR A 2 10.94 -8.91 50.80
C THR A 2 10.16 -8.01 49.84
N LYS A 3 10.33 -6.71 50.03
CA LYS A 3 9.82 -5.61 49.18
C LYS A 3 10.48 -5.68 47.80
N ARG A 4 9.69 -5.68 46.73
CA ARG A 4 10.15 -5.39 45.35
C ARG A 4 10.43 -3.88 45.23
N PRO A 5 11.55 -3.43 44.66
CA PRO A 5 11.78 -2.01 44.41
C PRO A 5 11.05 -1.55 43.14
N TRP A 6 10.55 -0.33 43.22
CA TRP A 6 9.92 0.46 42.19
C TRP A 6 10.91 0.89 41.10
N MET A 7 10.51 0.82 39.83
CA MET A 7 11.11 1.55 38.70
C MET A 7 9.98 2.15 37.89
N GLY A 8 9.64 3.39 38.21
CA GLY A 8 8.74 4.24 37.45
C GLY A 8 9.40 5.59 37.36
N ASP A 9 10.26 5.75 36.35
CA ASP A 9 10.88 7.00 35.93
C ASP A 9 11.27 6.83 34.46
N TYR A 10 10.29 7.03 33.56
CA TYR A 10 10.55 7.15 32.12
C TYR A 10 11.17 8.52 31.85
N TRP A 11 12.50 8.55 31.80
CA TRP A 11 13.27 9.71 31.39
C TRP A 11 13.42 9.74 29.86
N TRP A 12 12.87 10.78 29.25
CA TRP A 12 13.42 11.38 28.04
C TRP A 12 14.83 11.90 28.34
N LEU A 13 15.86 11.07 28.13
CA LEU A 13 17.25 11.50 28.19
C LEU A 13 17.78 11.74 26.78
N GLN A 14 17.58 12.98 26.37
CA GLN A 14 18.42 13.69 25.41
C GLN A 14 19.86 13.67 25.95
N ALA A 15 20.75 12.87 25.35
CA ALA A 15 22.16 12.88 25.69
C ALA A 15 22.79 14.19 25.16
N ASN A 16 23.38 15.00 26.05
CA ASN A 16 24.14 16.17 25.65
C ASN A 16 25.34 16.41 26.58
N SER A 17 26.55 16.31 26.01
CA SER A 17 27.82 17.00 26.39
C SER A 17 28.90 16.54 25.39
N ASN A 18 29.68 17.36 24.65
CA ASN A 18 29.99 18.78 24.74
C ASN A 18 30.45 19.37 23.36
N SER A 19 30.04 20.62 23.15
CA SER A 19 30.73 21.76 22.49
C SER A 19 31.14 21.72 21.01
N ALA A 20 30.32 22.30 20.14
CA ALA A 20 30.73 23.37 19.21
C ALA A 20 29.49 24.21 18.79
N THR A 21 29.68 25.51 18.69
CA THR A 21 28.69 26.61 18.71
C THR A 21 28.11 27.03 17.34
N PHE A 22 26.88 27.58 17.38
CA PHE A 22 26.12 28.45 16.42
C PHE A 22 25.13 27.79 15.41
N PRO A 23 24.07 28.49 14.96
CA PRO A 23 22.93 29.14 15.66
C PRO A 23 21.54 28.60 15.17
N PRO A 24 20.38 29.07 15.68
CA PRO A 24 19.13 28.29 15.68
C PRO A 24 18.22 28.57 14.47
N ASN A 25 17.61 27.52 13.91
CA ASN A 25 16.45 27.64 13.00
C ASN A 25 15.20 27.04 13.66
N ILE A 26 14.48 27.93 14.34
CA ILE A 26 13.02 28.15 14.32
C ILE A 26 12.15 26.95 13.94
N SER A 27 11.56 26.34 14.97
CA SER A 27 10.29 25.60 14.90
C SER A 27 9.14 26.59 15.08
N ILE A 28 8.20 26.64 14.12
CA ILE A 28 6.90 27.33 14.29
C ILE A 28 5.79 26.39 13.82
N VAL A 29 5.08 25.79 14.78
CA VAL A 29 3.65 25.48 14.64
C VAL A 29 2.97 25.72 16.00
N HIS A 30 2.45 26.93 16.21
CA HIS A 30 1.11 27.17 16.79
C HIS A 30 0.89 28.65 17.13
N ARG A 31 -0.13 29.27 16.51
CA ARG A 31 -1.21 30.06 17.14
C ARG A 31 -1.90 30.94 16.08
N LEU A 32 -3.16 30.66 15.76
CA LEU A 32 -4.05 31.62 15.13
C LEU A 32 -5.45 31.52 15.75
N THR A 33 -5.79 32.51 16.59
CA THR A 33 -7.15 33.09 16.65
C THR A 33 -7.08 34.49 17.27
N ALA A 34 -7.31 35.48 16.40
CA ALA A 34 -8.08 36.72 16.50
C ALA A 34 -8.14 37.57 17.78
N MET A 35 -7.84 38.88 17.59
CA MET A 35 -8.53 40.11 18.03
C MET A 35 -7.51 41.26 17.93
N SER A 36 -7.78 42.53 17.61
CA SER A 36 -8.88 43.34 17.09
C SER A 36 -8.29 44.76 16.95
N SER A 37 -8.72 45.54 15.95
CA SER A 37 -8.80 47.02 15.90
C SER A 37 -7.63 47.89 16.40
N ASP A 38 -7.04 48.68 15.50
CA ASP A 38 -7.32 50.13 15.47
C ASP A 38 -6.81 50.81 14.18
N ARG A 39 -7.67 51.67 13.62
CA ARG A 39 -7.43 52.57 12.48
C ARG A 39 -6.82 53.90 12.98
N PRO A 40 -6.20 54.71 12.09
CA PRO A 40 -6.93 55.78 11.39
C PRO A 40 -6.55 55.82 9.87
N GLY A 41 -7.44 56.00 8.89
CA GLY A 41 -8.22 57.22 8.56
C GLY A 41 -7.32 58.26 7.87
N ILE A 42 -7.35 58.47 6.54
CA ILE A 42 -8.25 59.42 5.82
C ILE A 42 -8.10 59.26 4.26
N ASN A 43 -9.23 59.49 3.56
CA ASN A 43 -9.64 59.44 2.12
C ASN A 43 -9.04 60.54 1.17
N PRO A 44 -9.49 60.76 -0.10
CA PRO A 44 -9.65 59.88 -1.30
C PRO A 44 -9.22 60.58 -2.65
N GLY A 45 -9.32 59.87 -3.80
CA GLY A 45 -9.13 60.40 -5.18
C GLY A 45 -7.87 59.80 -5.86
N THR A 46 -7.82 59.31 -7.10
CA THR A 46 -8.38 59.79 -8.38
C THR A 46 -8.23 58.67 -9.44
N SER A 47 -9.02 58.79 -10.51
CA SER A 47 -9.10 58.00 -11.74
C SER A 47 -7.79 57.80 -12.53
N TRP A 48 -7.71 56.76 -13.39
CA TRP A 48 -7.74 56.86 -14.87
C TRP A 48 -7.18 55.62 -15.62
N HIS A 49 -7.96 55.20 -16.64
CA HIS A 49 -7.59 54.69 -17.97
C HIS A 49 -6.95 53.30 -18.21
N SER A 50 -7.73 52.44 -18.88
CA SER A 50 -7.27 51.48 -19.89
C SER A 50 -7.61 52.01 -21.30
N PRO A 51 -6.74 51.88 -22.32
CA PRO A 51 -7.09 52.21 -23.70
C PRO A 51 -7.53 50.98 -24.51
N ALA A 52 -8.53 51.22 -25.35
CA ALA A 52 -9.06 50.34 -26.39
C ALA A 52 -8.30 50.49 -27.72
N GLN A 53 -8.56 49.55 -28.67
CA GLN A 53 -8.72 49.69 -30.14
C GLN A 53 -8.32 48.35 -30.82
N ARG A 54 -8.91 47.84 -31.92
CA ARG A 54 -9.86 48.35 -32.92
C ARG A 54 -10.45 47.17 -33.73
N VAL A 55 -11.65 47.38 -34.27
CA VAL A 55 -12.37 46.56 -35.26
C VAL A 55 -12.21 47.21 -36.65
N ASN A 56 -12.18 46.44 -37.74
CA ASN A 56 -13.00 46.68 -38.96
C ASN A 56 -12.91 45.56 -40.04
N PRO A 57 -13.88 45.51 -40.99
CA PRO A 57 -14.45 44.26 -41.54
C PRO A 57 -14.33 44.11 -43.07
N ALA A 58 -14.72 42.93 -43.61
CA ALA A 58 -15.29 42.74 -44.95
C ALA A 58 -15.96 41.34 -45.09
N ASN A 59 -17.06 41.25 -45.84
CA ASN A 59 -17.93 40.08 -46.16
C ASN A 59 -18.13 40.05 -47.72
N PRO A 60 -18.86 39.14 -48.40
CA PRO A 60 -19.49 37.83 -48.06
C PRO A 60 -19.36 36.78 -49.26
N PRO A 61 -20.37 35.95 -49.65
CA PRO A 61 -20.91 34.71 -49.06
C PRO A 61 -20.89 33.49 -50.04
N TRP A 62 -21.24 32.26 -49.59
CA TRP A 62 -22.14 31.36 -50.36
C TRP A 62 -22.79 30.24 -49.51
N MET A 63 -24.13 30.36 -49.42
CA MET A 63 -25.21 29.36 -49.38
C MET A 63 -24.99 27.94 -48.84
N SER A 64 -25.68 27.69 -47.71
CA SER A 64 -26.19 26.39 -47.28
C SER A 64 -27.25 25.84 -48.24
N ASN A 65 -27.20 24.54 -48.53
CA ASN A 65 -28.35 23.77 -49.01
C ASN A 65 -28.70 22.69 -48.00
N HIS A 66 -29.88 22.82 -47.38
CA HIS A 66 -30.58 21.74 -46.69
C HIS A 66 -31.30 20.86 -47.73
N VAL A 67 -31.18 19.55 -47.59
CA VAL A 67 -32.11 18.56 -48.18
C VAL A 67 -32.51 17.58 -47.06
N PRO A 68 -33.80 17.15 -46.97
CA PRO A 68 -34.38 16.60 -45.75
C PRO A 68 -34.29 15.07 -45.63
N THR A 69 -34.46 14.65 -44.38
CA THR A 69 -34.69 13.32 -43.79
C THR A 69 -35.06 12.15 -44.70
N GLY A 70 -34.33 11.04 -44.54
CA GLY A 70 -34.80 9.69 -44.82
C GLY A 70 -34.59 8.80 -43.59
N GLN A 71 -35.69 8.37 -42.95
CA GLN A 71 -35.71 7.34 -41.91
C GLN A 71 -35.17 6.01 -42.47
N ARG A 72 -34.20 5.40 -41.78
CA ARG A 72 -33.98 3.94 -41.82
C ARG A 72 -33.49 3.42 -40.46
N GLY A 73 -34.28 2.48 -39.94
CA GLY A 73 -34.00 1.37 -39.02
C GLY A 73 -32.82 1.45 -38.06
N GLY A 74 -33.11 1.28 -36.77
CA GLY A 74 -32.13 1.05 -35.72
C GLY A 74 -31.27 -0.18 -36.01
N GLY A 75 -30.01 0.05 -36.36
CA GLY A 75 -28.93 -0.93 -36.26
C GLY A 75 -28.23 -0.83 -34.89
N PRO A 76 -27.51 -1.88 -34.46
CA PRO A 76 -26.80 -1.88 -33.19
C PRO A 76 -25.81 -0.71 -33.12
N SER A 77 -25.71 -0.09 -31.94
CA SER A 77 -24.78 0.99 -31.63
C SER A 77 -23.38 0.69 -32.17
N GLN A 78 -22.83 1.60 -33.00
CA GLN A 78 -21.49 1.46 -33.61
C GLN A 78 -20.36 1.31 -32.57
N ARG A 79 -20.61 1.59 -31.29
CA ARG A 79 -19.65 1.43 -30.19
C ARG A 79 -19.29 -0.04 -29.88
N ASN A 80 -20.12 -1.01 -30.27
CA ASN A 80 -19.85 -2.44 -30.01
C ASN A 80 -19.07 -3.14 -31.14
N GLN A 81 -18.79 -2.49 -32.26
CA GLN A 81 -18.02 -3.10 -33.35
C GLN A 81 -16.54 -2.77 -33.22
N THR A 82 -15.68 -3.79 -33.24
CA THR A 82 -14.21 -3.62 -33.16
C THR A 82 -13.68 -2.86 -34.39
N CYS A 83 -12.79 -1.90 -34.15
CA CYS A 83 -12.21 -1.04 -35.16
C CYS A 83 -11.27 -1.80 -36.11
N ARG A 84 -11.64 -1.88 -37.40
CA ARG A 84 -10.82 -2.55 -38.44
C ARG A 84 -9.44 -1.91 -38.62
N TYR A 85 -9.36 -0.59 -38.53
CA TYR A 85 -8.09 0.13 -38.68
C TYR A 85 -7.14 -0.09 -37.50
N PHE A 86 -7.71 -0.23 -36.30
CA PHE A 86 -6.95 -0.65 -35.12
C PHE A 86 -6.40 -2.07 -35.34
N MET A 87 -7.24 -3.02 -35.75
CA MET A 87 -6.83 -4.42 -36.01
C MET A 87 -5.76 -4.55 -37.10
N GLN A 88 -5.71 -3.63 -38.07
CA GLN A 88 -4.67 -3.60 -39.12
C GLN A 88 -3.35 -2.97 -38.64
N GLY A 89 -3.37 -2.30 -37.49
CA GLY A 89 -2.20 -1.92 -36.73
C GLY A 89 -2.09 -0.46 -36.35
N ASN A 90 -2.95 0.45 -36.86
CA ASN A 90 -2.98 1.85 -36.43
C ASN A 90 -4.33 2.53 -36.75
N CYS A 91 -5.06 2.96 -35.71
CA CYS A 91 -6.27 3.76 -35.85
C CYS A 91 -5.96 5.26 -35.70
N ARG A 92 -6.14 6.03 -36.77
CA ARG A 92 -5.86 7.49 -36.81
C ARG A 92 -6.72 8.33 -35.85
N TYR A 93 -7.83 7.76 -35.36
CA TYR A 93 -8.77 8.44 -34.47
C TYR A 93 -8.45 8.23 -32.97
N GLY A 94 -7.51 7.35 -32.63
CA GLY A 94 -7.09 7.10 -31.25
C GLY A 94 -8.27 6.83 -30.30
N THR A 95 -8.29 7.50 -29.16
CA THR A 95 -9.38 7.42 -28.15
C THR A 95 -10.68 8.08 -28.59
N ARG A 96 -10.68 8.84 -29.68
CA ARG A 96 -11.87 9.45 -30.30
C ARG A 96 -12.51 8.52 -31.34
N CYS A 97 -12.01 7.29 -31.50
CA CYS A 97 -12.62 6.33 -32.40
C CYS A 97 -14.01 5.90 -31.89
N HIS A 98 -15.00 5.91 -32.78
CA HIS A 98 -16.36 5.46 -32.46
C HIS A 98 -16.51 3.93 -32.41
N TYR A 99 -15.49 3.19 -32.85
CA TYR A 99 -15.43 1.74 -32.88
C TYR A 99 -14.55 1.22 -31.74
N SER A 100 -14.86 0.05 -31.20
CA SER A 100 -14.14 -0.51 -30.06
C SER A 100 -12.68 -0.85 -30.39
N HIS A 101 -11.74 -0.49 -29.51
CA HIS A 101 -10.35 -0.97 -29.53
C HIS A 101 -10.14 -2.14 -28.54
N THR A 102 -11.22 -2.70 -28.01
CA THR A 102 -11.22 -3.87 -27.14
C THR A 102 -11.80 -5.09 -27.88
N MET A 103 -11.36 -6.30 -27.50
CA MET A 103 -11.96 -7.54 -27.97
C MET A 103 -13.27 -7.76 -27.21
N THR A 104 -14.29 -8.18 -27.94
CA THR A 104 -15.72 -8.16 -27.60
C THR A 104 -16.02 -8.89 -26.28
N GLU A 105 -16.72 -8.23 -25.35
CA GLU A 105 -17.43 -8.88 -24.24
C GLU A 105 -18.67 -9.61 -24.80
N ALA A 106 -18.96 -10.79 -24.25
CA ALA A 106 -20.30 -11.36 -24.30
C ALA A 106 -21.06 -10.87 -23.05
N ASP A 107 -22.30 -10.40 -23.27
CA ASP A 107 -23.20 -9.69 -22.36
C ASP A 107 -23.03 -9.97 -20.85
N GLY A 108 -22.78 -8.88 -20.10
CA GLY A 108 -22.90 -8.78 -18.65
C GLY A 108 -23.29 -7.35 -18.26
N ASP A 109 -24.55 -7.14 -17.95
CA ASP A 109 -25.19 -5.85 -17.72
C ASP A 109 -24.68 -5.18 -16.43
N THR A 110 -23.83 -4.15 -16.54
CA THR A 110 -23.57 -3.20 -15.45
C THR A 110 -23.59 -1.76 -15.95
N ASN A 111 -24.71 -1.08 -15.70
CA ASN A 111 -24.86 0.36 -15.82
C ASN A 111 -23.86 1.10 -14.92
N THR A 112 -22.87 1.77 -15.50
CA THR A 112 -22.13 2.87 -14.86
C THR A 112 -22.28 4.13 -15.71
N GLY A 113 -22.84 5.18 -15.10
CA GLY A 113 -23.09 6.47 -15.73
C GLY A 113 -21.82 7.24 -16.07
N PRO A 114 -21.93 8.32 -16.88
CA PRO A 114 -20.77 9.03 -17.41
C PRO A 114 -20.06 9.83 -16.31
N SER A 115 -18.85 9.43 -15.95
CA SER A 115 -17.96 10.21 -15.09
C SER A 115 -17.45 11.43 -15.88
N THR A 116 -17.78 12.62 -15.40
CA THR A 116 -17.19 13.90 -15.82
C THR A 116 -15.76 13.97 -15.31
N ASP A 117 -14.82 13.92 -16.25
CA ASP A 117 -13.38 13.95 -16.00
C ASP A 117 -12.93 15.40 -15.76
N ASN A 118 -12.70 15.78 -14.50
CA ASN A 118 -12.02 17.01 -14.15
C ASN A 118 -10.52 16.80 -14.33
N GLN A 119 -9.97 17.36 -15.40
CA GLN A 119 -8.53 17.37 -15.69
C GLN A 119 -7.75 18.07 -14.57
N VAL A 120 -7.11 17.28 -13.72
CA VAL A 120 -5.89 17.71 -13.02
C VAL A 120 -4.74 17.49 -14.01
N PRO A 121 -3.89 18.50 -14.31
CA PRO A 121 -2.77 18.31 -15.21
C PRO A 121 -1.79 17.35 -14.56
N THR A 122 -1.82 16.10 -15.04
CA THR A 122 -0.88 15.06 -14.63
C THR A 122 0.48 15.44 -15.19
N ALA A 123 1.49 15.43 -14.32
CA ALA A 123 2.88 15.66 -14.65
C ALA A 123 3.27 14.97 -15.97
N THR A 124 3.98 15.71 -16.81
CA THR A 124 4.60 15.26 -18.05
C THR A 124 5.20 13.86 -17.87
N GLN A 125 4.67 12.89 -18.61
CA GLN A 125 5.14 11.51 -18.65
C GLN A 125 6.60 11.47 -19.12
N PHE A 126 7.55 11.53 -18.19
CA PHE A 126 8.90 11.02 -18.42
C PHE A 126 8.79 9.50 -18.57
N THR A 127 8.89 9.01 -19.79
CA THR A 127 8.86 7.58 -20.08
C THR A 127 10.04 6.88 -19.41
N ILE A 128 9.74 5.96 -18.49
CA ILE A 128 10.72 5.07 -17.81
C ILE A 128 11.63 4.34 -18.84
N SER A 129 11.19 4.25 -20.10
CA SER A 129 11.93 3.79 -21.27
C SER A 129 13.29 4.47 -21.49
N ASN A 130 13.50 5.69 -20.98
CA ASN A 130 14.77 6.41 -21.15
C ASN A 130 15.84 6.02 -20.11
N PHE A 131 15.52 5.14 -19.16
CA PHE A 131 16.43 4.77 -18.06
C PHE A 131 16.58 3.25 -17.93
N PRO A 132 17.62 2.67 -18.56
CA PRO A 132 17.85 1.22 -18.55
C PRO A 132 17.86 0.55 -17.19
N GLY A 133 18.32 1.24 -16.15
CA GLY A 133 18.42 0.67 -14.80
C GLY A 133 17.08 0.43 -14.11
N LEU A 134 15.98 0.97 -14.67
CA LEU A 134 14.64 0.98 -14.06
C LEU A 134 13.59 0.14 -14.80
N SER A 135 13.96 -0.47 -15.92
CA SER A 135 13.05 -1.26 -16.76
C SER A 135 13.53 -2.69 -16.89
N ASN A 136 12.67 -3.66 -16.56
CA ASN A 136 12.99 -5.08 -16.72
C ASN A 136 13.12 -5.44 -18.19
N ASP A 137 12.27 -4.82 -19.02
CA ASP A 137 12.23 -5.07 -20.44
C ASP A 137 13.57 -4.78 -21.11
N GLN A 138 14.33 -3.76 -20.68
CA GLN A 138 15.63 -3.42 -21.27
C GLN A 138 16.73 -4.47 -21.11
N PHE A 139 16.56 -5.41 -20.18
CA PHE A 139 17.44 -6.57 -20.03
C PHE A 139 16.99 -7.76 -20.89
N SER A 140 15.82 -7.65 -21.53
CA SER A 140 15.22 -8.68 -22.37
C SER A 140 15.31 -8.30 -23.85
N LYS A 141 15.45 -9.29 -24.73
CA LYS A 141 15.32 -9.11 -26.18
C LYS A 141 13.92 -9.51 -26.65
N VAL A 142 13.19 -8.55 -27.22
CA VAL A 142 11.91 -8.80 -27.90
C VAL A 142 12.16 -8.80 -29.40
N GLU A 143 11.84 -9.91 -30.08
CA GLU A 143 12.09 -10.06 -31.52
C GLU A 143 10.90 -9.61 -32.38
N THR A 144 9.69 -9.66 -31.82
CA THR A 144 8.42 -9.41 -32.50
C THR A 144 7.89 -8.02 -32.19
N ASN A 145 8.11 -7.08 -33.11
CA ASN A 145 7.57 -5.73 -33.03
C ASN A 145 6.17 -5.64 -33.67
N LEU A 146 5.20 -6.35 -33.08
CA LEU A 146 3.79 -6.21 -33.46
C LEU A 146 3.21 -4.95 -32.82
N THR A 147 2.34 -4.24 -33.55
CA THR A 147 1.53 -3.18 -32.94
C THR A 147 0.40 -3.80 -32.10
N PRO A 148 -0.15 -3.09 -31.10
CA PRO A 148 -1.18 -3.63 -30.22
C PRO A 148 -2.32 -4.31 -30.98
N GLY A 149 -2.89 -3.63 -31.99
CA GLY A 149 -4.00 -4.19 -32.77
C GLY A 149 -3.66 -5.47 -33.55
N ARG A 150 -2.42 -5.62 -34.05
CA ARG A 150 -1.97 -6.85 -34.73
C ARG A 150 -1.73 -7.98 -33.74
N ALA A 151 -1.18 -7.67 -32.57
CA ALA A 151 -1.03 -8.66 -31.51
C ALA A 151 -2.40 -9.19 -31.06
N PHE A 152 -3.36 -8.30 -30.78
CA PHE A 152 -4.73 -8.68 -30.43
C PHE A 152 -5.41 -9.53 -31.51
N HIS A 153 -5.27 -9.13 -32.79
CA HIS A 153 -5.80 -9.93 -33.89
C HIS A 153 -5.20 -11.34 -33.94
N SER A 154 -3.88 -11.44 -33.76
CA SER A 154 -3.17 -12.72 -33.85
C SER A 154 -3.51 -13.65 -32.67
N LEU A 155 -3.71 -13.09 -31.48
CA LEU A 155 -4.13 -13.85 -30.30
C LEU A 155 -5.52 -14.47 -30.44
N ARG A 156 -6.43 -13.85 -31.21
CA ARG A 156 -7.82 -14.32 -31.33
C ARG A 156 -7.92 -15.80 -31.67
N SER A 157 -7.10 -16.28 -32.62
CA SER A 157 -7.09 -17.69 -33.04
C SER A 157 -6.66 -18.68 -31.95
N TYR A 158 -5.88 -18.23 -30.96
CA TYR A 158 -5.42 -19.06 -29.85
C TYR A 158 -6.43 -19.07 -28.69
N VAL A 159 -7.25 -18.03 -28.55
CA VAL A 159 -8.19 -17.85 -27.43
C VAL A 159 -9.55 -18.52 -27.72
N GLU A 160 -9.75 -19.10 -28.90
CA GLU A 160 -10.95 -19.89 -29.22
C GLU A 160 -11.07 -21.15 -28.35
N ASP A 161 -12.28 -21.45 -27.85
CA ASP A 161 -12.54 -22.56 -26.91
C ASP A 161 -12.02 -23.92 -27.42
N SER A 162 -12.08 -24.15 -28.73
CA SER A 162 -11.67 -25.39 -29.39
C SER A 162 -10.15 -25.49 -29.64
N PHE A 163 -9.40 -24.40 -29.49
CA PHE A 163 -7.98 -24.39 -29.84
C PHE A 163 -7.16 -25.14 -28.80
N ARG A 164 -6.33 -26.09 -29.25
CA ARG A 164 -5.30 -26.75 -28.45
C ARG A 164 -3.98 -26.77 -29.23
N PHE A 165 -2.86 -26.64 -28.54
CA PHE A 165 -1.55 -26.73 -29.19
C PHE A 165 -1.31 -28.15 -29.71
N GLY A 166 -1.01 -28.27 -31.00
CA GLY A 166 -0.62 -29.53 -31.63
C GLY A 166 0.88 -29.62 -31.93
N THR A 167 1.60 -28.49 -31.98
CA THR A 167 3.04 -28.47 -32.26
C THR A 167 3.80 -27.43 -31.43
N PRO A 168 5.10 -27.66 -31.15
CA PRO A 168 5.95 -26.67 -30.48
C PRO A 168 5.96 -25.29 -31.16
N ASP A 169 5.93 -25.25 -32.50
CA ASP A 169 5.94 -24.00 -33.27
C ASP A 169 4.68 -23.15 -33.08
N GLN A 170 3.55 -23.75 -32.71
CA GLN A 170 2.36 -22.98 -32.33
C GLN A 170 2.55 -22.32 -30.96
N VAL A 171 3.17 -23.02 -30.01
CA VAL A 171 3.49 -22.47 -28.69
C VAL A 171 4.47 -21.31 -28.82
N TYR A 172 5.56 -21.49 -29.57
CA TYR A 172 6.56 -20.44 -29.76
C TYR A 172 5.94 -19.16 -30.36
N ARG A 173 5.11 -19.30 -31.40
CA ARG A 173 4.42 -18.15 -32.01
C ARG A 173 3.47 -17.45 -31.05
N PHE A 174 2.71 -18.21 -30.25
CA PHE A 174 1.84 -17.64 -29.23
C PHE A 174 2.64 -16.79 -28.23
N LEU A 175 3.75 -17.33 -27.72
CA LEU A 175 4.60 -16.63 -26.76
C LEU A 175 5.29 -15.40 -27.35
N ASP A 176 5.75 -15.48 -28.61
CA ASP A 176 6.32 -14.34 -29.33
C ASP A 176 5.28 -13.21 -29.48
N ILE A 177 3.99 -13.52 -29.64
CA ILE A 177 2.93 -12.50 -29.68
C ILE A 177 2.76 -11.85 -28.30
N LEU A 178 2.78 -12.61 -27.21
CA LEU A 178 2.69 -12.06 -25.86
C LEU A 178 3.85 -11.12 -25.54
N CYS A 179 5.08 -11.53 -25.87
CA CYS A 179 6.27 -10.71 -25.64
C CYS A 179 6.33 -9.43 -26.50
N SER A 180 5.50 -9.31 -27.54
CA SER A 180 5.43 -8.07 -28.33
C SER A 180 4.89 -6.87 -27.53
N ALA A 181 4.14 -7.16 -26.46
CA ALA A 181 3.72 -6.20 -25.45
C ALA A 181 4.92 -5.88 -24.54
N SER A 182 5.71 -4.87 -24.90
CA SER A 182 6.89 -4.45 -24.15
C SER A 182 7.07 -2.94 -24.18
N SER A 183 7.69 -2.37 -23.14
CA SER A 183 8.08 -0.95 -23.09
C SER A 183 9.16 -0.60 -24.11
N GLN A 184 9.90 -1.60 -24.63
CA GLN A 184 10.84 -1.40 -25.74
C GLN A 184 10.13 -1.13 -27.06
N ASN A 185 8.87 -1.55 -27.20
CA ASN A 185 8.13 -1.38 -28.43
C ASN A 185 7.41 -0.02 -28.41
N PRO A 186 7.85 0.99 -29.20
CA PRO A 186 7.30 2.34 -29.14
C PRO A 186 5.84 2.42 -29.60
N SER A 187 5.32 1.37 -30.26
CA SER A 187 3.92 1.30 -30.66
C SER A 187 2.97 0.92 -29.52
N TRP A 188 3.49 0.51 -28.37
CA TRP A 188 2.71 0.14 -27.19
C TRP A 188 2.70 1.26 -26.16
N THR A 189 1.52 1.55 -25.64
CA THR A 189 1.35 2.45 -24.49
C THR A 189 1.08 1.65 -23.22
N ALA A 190 1.25 2.29 -22.05
CA ALA A 190 0.90 1.68 -20.76
C ALA A 190 -0.55 1.22 -20.69
N ARG A 191 -1.46 1.98 -21.32
CA ARG A 191 -2.87 1.61 -21.42
C ARG A 191 -3.08 0.35 -22.26
N ASP A 192 -2.37 0.24 -23.39
CA ASP A 192 -2.47 -0.93 -24.27
C ASP A 192 -1.92 -2.19 -23.58
N GLY A 193 -0.82 -2.05 -22.84
CA GLY A 193 -0.25 -3.13 -22.03
C GLY A 193 -1.20 -3.63 -20.95
N GLN A 194 -1.85 -2.72 -20.21
CA GLN A 194 -2.87 -3.09 -19.22
C GLN A 194 -4.08 -3.78 -19.85
N LEU A 195 -4.57 -3.27 -20.99
CA LEU A 195 -5.67 -3.90 -21.72
C LEU A 195 -5.29 -5.31 -22.20
N HIS A 196 -4.06 -5.49 -22.66
CA HIS A 196 -3.54 -6.77 -23.12
C HIS A 196 -3.47 -7.81 -22.00
N LEU A 197 -2.94 -7.41 -20.84
CA LEU A 197 -2.94 -8.24 -19.64
C LEU A 197 -4.38 -8.63 -19.25
N HIS A 198 -5.29 -7.66 -19.15
CA HIS A 198 -6.67 -7.90 -18.73
C HIS A 198 -7.38 -8.89 -19.67
N GLN A 199 -7.24 -8.69 -20.99
CA GLN A 199 -7.86 -9.59 -21.97
C GLN A 199 -7.25 -10.99 -21.97
N LEU A 200 -5.94 -11.12 -21.74
CA LEU A 200 -5.30 -12.42 -21.63
C LEU A 200 -5.87 -13.22 -20.44
N VAL A 201 -6.09 -12.55 -19.30
CA VAL A 201 -6.55 -13.19 -18.07
C VAL A 201 -8.05 -13.49 -18.06
N GLN A 202 -8.89 -12.57 -18.56
CA GLN A 202 -10.34 -12.76 -18.56
C GLN A 202 -10.82 -13.72 -19.66
N GLY A 203 -10.05 -13.90 -20.74
CA GLY A 203 -10.35 -14.87 -21.79
C GLY A 203 -9.65 -16.22 -21.57
N ASN A 204 -9.78 -17.13 -22.54
CA ASN A 204 -9.05 -18.42 -22.53
C ASN A 204 -7.53 -18.28 -22.71
N GLY A 205 -7.00 -17.06 -22.82
CA GLY A 205 -5.58 -16.80 -22.99
C GLY A 205 -4.74 -17.29 -21.82
N ILE A 206 -5.26 -17.17 -20.59
CA ILE A 206 -4.63 -17.69 -19.38
C ILE A 206 -4.55 -19.22 -19.41
N GLU A 207 -5.59 -19.91 -19.89
CA GLU A 207 -5.54 -21.36 -20.09
C GLU A 207 -4.49 -21.75 -21.13
N ARG A 208 -4.41 -21.01 -22.24
CA ARG A 208 -3.36 -21.25 -23.24
C ARG A 208 -1.96 -21.04 -22.68
N LEU A 209 -1.76 -20.05 -21.80
CA LEU A 209 -0.49 -19.85 -21.13
C LEU A 209 -0.17 -21.02 -20.18
N ALA A 210 -1.17 -21.54 -19.46
CA ALA A 210 -1.01 -22.73 -18.62
C ALA A 210 -0.65 -23.97 -19.45
N ASP A 211 -1.30 -24.17 -20.59
CA ASP A 211 -0.99 -25.25 -21.53
C ASP A 211 0.43 -25.10 -22.09
N ALA A 212 0.87 -23.89 -22.44
CA ALA A 212 2.23 -23.63 -22.89
C ALA A 212 3.28 -24.00 -21.83
N MET A 213 3.00 -23.81 -20.54
CA MET A 213 3.87 -24.24 -19.43
C MET A 213 3.92 -25.78 -19.28
N ARG A 214 2.87 -26.51 -19.68
CA ARG A 214 2.80 -27.98 -19.57
C ARG A 214 3.27 -28.71 -20.83
N PHE A 215 3.22 -28.03 -21.97
CA PHE A 215 3.41 -28.57 -23.30
C PHE A 215 4.65 -29.46 -23.51
N PRO A 216 5.82 -29.22 -22.90
CA PRO A 216 6.99 -30.06 -23.13
C PRO A 216 6.80 -31.52 -22.72
N LYS A 217 5.86 -31.79 -21.79
CA LYS A 217 5.50 -33.17 -21.40
C LYS A 217 4.57 -33.84 -22.40
N GLU A 218 3.94 -33.08 -23.29
CA GLU A 218 2.88 -33.52 -24.20
C GLU A 218 3.39 -33.81 -25.61
N THR A 219 4.68 -33.57 -25.88
CA THR A 219 5.27 -33.73 -27.21
C THR A 219 6.51 -34.63 -27.22
N THR A 220 6.64 -35.41 -28.28
CA THR A 220 7.86 -36.19 -28.61
C THR A 220 8.78 -35.42 -29.57
N ARG A 221 8.36 -34.24 -30.04
CA ARG A 221 9.12 -33.39 -30.95
C ARG A 221 10.22 -32.62 -30.21
N PRO A 222 11.30 -32.19 -30.90
CA PRO A 222 12.35 -31.40 -30.26
C PRO A 222 11.79 -30.08 -29.70
N TRP A 223 11.96 -29.90 -28.40
CA TRP A 223 11.57 -28.70 -27.66
C TRP A 223 12.79 -27.82 -27.38
N SER A 224 12.63 -26.51 -27.58
CA SER A 224 13.64 -25.51 -27.26
C SER A 224 13.26 -24.82 -25.97
N PHE A 225 14.07 -25.00 -24.93
CA PHE A 225 13.92 -24.29 -23.67
C PHE A 225 13.91 -22.77 -23.90
N GLN A 226 14.77 -22.29 -24.79
CA GLN A 226 14.90 -20.86 -25.10
C GLN A 226 13.69 -20.29 -25.82
N ARG A 227 13.08 -21.02 -26.76
CA ARG A 227 11.88 -20.51 -27.47
C ARG A 227 10.59 -20.69 -26.67
N GLY A 228 10.60 -21.53 -25.63
CA GLY A 228 9.45 -21.76 -24.77
C GLY A 228 9.51 -20.99 -23.45
N TYR A 229 10.39 -21.41 -22.54
CA TYR A 229 10.38 -20.91 -21.16
C TYR A 229 10.91 -19.50 -21.00
N ILE A 230 11.92 -19.11 -21.78
CA ILE A 230 12.47 -17.76 -21.67
C ILE A 230 11.41 -16.70 -22.04
N PRO A 231 10.63 -16.82 -23.13
CA PRO A 231 9.49 -15.95 -23.40
C PRO A 231 8.42 -15.95 -22.31
N ILE A 232 8.09 -17.11 -21.71
CA ILE A 232 7.13 -17.18 -20.59
C ILE A 232 7.64 -16.31 -19.42
N PHE A 233 8.89 -16.49 -19.00
CA PHE A 233 9.49 -15.66 -17.95
C PHE A 233 9.60 -14.20 -18.36
N THR A 234 9.90 -13.93 -19.63
CA THR A 234 10.01 -12.56 -20.17
C THR A 234 8.69 -11.81 -20.07
N TYR A 235 7.58 -12.45 -20.43
CA TYR A 235 6.26 -11.85 -20.32
C TYR A 235 5.87 -11.62 -18.85
N LEU A 236 6.09 -12.60 -17.97
CA LEU A 236 5.80 -12.48 -16.53
C LEU A 236 6.63 -11.38 -15.86
N ALA A 237 7.90 -11.25 -16.23
CA ALA A 237 8.83 -10.24 -15.73
C ALA A 237 8.68 -8.86 -16.40
N SER A 238 7.81 -8.74 -17.42
CA SER A 238 7.68 -7.50 -18.19
C SER A 238 7.18 -6.34 -17.32
N ASP A 239 7.62 -5.13 -17.67
CA ASP A 239 7.20 -3.91 -16.98
C ASP A 239 5.67 -3.74 -16.99
N TRP A 240 4.99 -4.20 -18.05
CA TRP A 240 3.53 -4.12 -18.17
C TRP A 240 2.78 -5.07 -17.23
N VAL A 241 3.37 -6.21 -16.88
CA VAL A 241 2.79 -7.15 -15.89
C VAL A 241 3.17 -6.72 -14.47
N VAL A 242 4.45 -6.50 -14.22
CA VAL A 242 4.99 -6.21 -12.87
C VAL A 242 4.49 -4.88 -12.31
N LYS A 243 4.40 -3.83 -13.14
CA LYS A 243 3.97 -2.48 -12.73
C LYS A 243 2.46 -2.26 -12.91
N SER A 244 1.70 -3.32 -13.22
CA SER A 244 0.25 -3.22 -13.43
C SER A 244 -0.50 -2.91 -12.13
N THR A 245 -1.56 -2.12 -12.23
CA THR A 245 -2.51 -1.88 -11.12
C THR A 245 -3.59 -2.94 -11.01
N LEU A 246 -3.70 -3.85 -12.00
CA LEU A 246 -4.68 -4.94 -12.05
C LEU A 246 -4.21 -6.13 -11.19
N ASN A 247 -4.18 -5.96 -9.87
CA ASN A 247 -3.65 -6.95 -8.94
C ASN A 247 -4.32 -8.33 -9.08
N GLY A 248 -5.62 -8.38 -9.33
CA GLY A 248 -6.36 -9.64 -9.55
C GLY A 248 -5.83 -10.41 -10.75
N ASP A 249 -5.61 -9.72 -11.88
CA ASP A 249 -5.13 -10.34 -13.11
C ASP A 249 -3.68 -10.81 -13.00
N VAL A 250 -2.81 -9.99 -12.38
CA VAL A 250 -1.42 -10.36 -12.12
C VAL A 250 -1.34 -11.57 -11.18
N ASN A 251 -2.15 -11.60 -10.11
CA ASN A 251 -2.21 -12.73 -9.19
C ASN A 251 -2.67 -14.01 -9.89
N ALA A 252 -3.59 -13.93 -10.86
CA ALA A 252 -4.00 -15.08 -11.66
C ALA A 252 -2.83 -15.65 -12.49
N LEU A 253 -2.03 -14.80 -13.12
CA LEU A 253 -0.83 -15.22 -13.87
C LEU A 253 0.20 -15.92 -12.98
N TYR A 254 0.54 -15.33 -11.83
CA TYR A 254 1.47 -15.95 -10.88
C TYR A 254 0.87 -17.17 -10.18
N GLY A 255 -0.46 -17.28 -10.10
CA GLY A 255 -1.17 -18.49 -9.70
C GLY A 255 -0.92 -19.66 -10.65
N LEU A 256 -0.76 -19.41 -11.97
CA LEU A 256 -0.33 -20.44 -12.90
C LEU A 256 1.09 -20.93 -12.60
N VAL A 257 2.00 -20.02 -12.26
CA VAL A 257 3.36 -20.37 -11.84
C VAL A 257 3.32 -21.23 -10.58
N HIS A 258 2.51 -20.85 -9.58
CA HIS A 258 2.32 -21.60 -8.35
C HIS A 258 1.86 -23.05 -8.63
N ASN A 259 0.79 -23.19 -9.41
CA ASN A 259 0.15 -24.48 -9.69
C ASN A 259 1.01 -25.41 -10.56
N ASN A 260 1.88 -24.85 -11.39
CA ASN A 260 2.74 -25.61 -12.31
C ASN A 260 4.22 -25.58 -11.89
N PHE A 261 4.52 -25.16 -10.65
CA PHE A 261 5.89 -24.88 -10.21
C PHE A 261 6.83 -26.07 -10.40
N GLN A 262 6.40 -27.29 -10.07
CA GLN A 262 7.23 -28.49 -10.24
C GLN A 262 7.67 -28.69 -11.70
N ILE A 263 6.75 -28.51 -12.66
CA ILE A 263 7.03 -28.65 -14.08
C ILE A 263 8.04 -27.58 -14.53
N ILE A 264 7.81 -26.34 -14.11
CA ILE A 264 8.68 -25.20 -14.41
C ILE A 264 10.09 -25.44 -13.87
N ARG A 265 10.21 -25.87 -12.61
CA ARG A 265 11.47 -26.21 -11.96
C ARG A 265 12.21 -27.29 -12.73
N ASP A 266 11.60 -28.46 -12.91
CA ASP A 266 12.28 -29.64 -13.48
C ASP A 266 12.82 -29.35 -14.90
N ILE A 267 12.05 -28.64 -15.73
CA ILE A 267 12.46 -28.28 -17.09
C ILE A 267 13.57 -27.22 -17.06
N THR A 268 13.45 -26.22 -16.19
CA THR A 268 14.46 -25.16 -16.06
C THR A 268 15.77 -25.73 -15.53
N GLU A 269 15.74 -26.57 -14.50
CA GLU A 269 16.94 -27.18 -13.92
C GLU A 269 17.65 -28.09 -14.91
N SER A 270 16.91 -28.98 -15.59
CA SER A 270 17.49 -29.88 -16.58
C SER A 270 18.12 -29.15 -17.77
N SER A 271 17.53 -28.01 -18.17
CA SER A 271 17.99 -27.21 -19.30
C SER A 271 19.18 -26.35 -18.91
N MET A 272 19.09 -25.64 -17.78
CA MET A 272 20.19 -24.81 -17.27
C MET A 272 21.42 -25.64 -16.96
N ARG A 273 21.28 -26.84 -16.37
CA ARG A 273 22.42 -27.75 -16.14
C ARG A 273 23.20 -28.05 -17.42
N LYS A 274 22.50 -28.27 -18.54
CA LYS A 274 23.12 -28.53 -19.86
C LYS A 274 23.81 -27.28 -20.41
N LEU A 275 23.17 -26.11 -20.31
CA LEU A 275 23.72 -24.84 -20.81
C LEU A 275 24.97 -24.42 -20.01
N MET A 276 24.91 -24.54 -18.69
CA MET A 276 26.03 -24.24 -17.80
C MET A 276 27.22 -25.19 -18.05
N ALA A 277 26.96 -26.50 -18.23
CA ALA A 277 28.01 -27.47 -18.56
C ALA A 277 28.63 -27.23 -19.95
N ALA A 278 27.87 -26.70 -20.90
CA ALA A 278 28.36 -26.34 -22.23
C ALA A 278 29.17 -25.03 -22.24
N GLY A 279 29.15 -24.24 -21.15
CA GLY A 279 29.80 -22.93 -21.11
C GLY A 279 29.18 -21.92 -22.10
N SER A 280 27.90 -22.11 -22.46
CA SER A 280 27.19 -21.28 -23.43
C SER A 280 25.68 -21.36 -23.24
N PHE A 281 25.00 -20.23 -23.40
CA PHE A 281 23.53 -20.19 -23.48
C PHE A 281 23.00 -20.36 -24.91
N LYS A 282 23.74 -21.03 -25.79
CA LYS A 282 23.25 -21.36 -27.13
C LYS A 282 22.47 -22.68 -27.08
N ASP A 283 21.21 -22.64 -27.49
CA ASP A 283 20.45 -23.84 -27.85
C ASP A 283 20.52 -24.04 -29.39
N ARG A 284 20.17 -25.24 -29.87
CA ARG A 284 20.19 -25.61 -31.31
C ARG A 284 19.39 -24.65 -32.20
N PHE A 285 18.45 -23.89 -31.63
CA PHE A 285 17.49 -23.06 -32.35
C PHE A 285 17.63 -21.56 -32.08
N LYS A 286 18.20 -21.15 -30.94
CA LYS A 286 18.22 -19.76 -30.48
C LYS A 286 19.30 -19.55 -29.42
N SER A 287 19.72 -18.30 -29.23
CA SER A 287 20.64 -17.91 -28.17
C SER A 287 20.14 -16.66 -27.45
N PHE A 288 20.06 -16.72 -26.13
CA PHE A 288 19.85 -15.57 -25.25
C PHE A 288 21.10 -15.31 -24.42
N SER A 289 21.29 -14.06 -24.00
CA SER A 289 22.33 -13.72 -23.03
C SER A 289 21.91 -14.16 -21.62
N GLY A 290 22.89 -14.52 -20.80
CA GLY A 290 22.75 -14.72 -19.36
C GLY A 290 22.07 -13.53 -18.69
N LYS A 291 22.33 -12.29 -19.14
CA LYS A 291 21.66 -11.11 -18.57
C LYS A 291 20.13 -11.18 -18.70
N HIS A 292 19.64 -11.66 -19.85
CA HIS A 292 18.20 -11.83 -20.10
C HIS A 292 17.67 -12.95 -19.23
N ILE A 293 18.31 -14.13 -19.31
CA ILE A 293 17.87 -15.36 -18.61
C ILE A 293 17.78 -15.12 -17.10
N PHE A 294 18.84 -14.60 -16.48
CA PHE A 294 18.86 -14.37 -15.04
C PHE A 294 17.90 -13.26 -14.62
N LYS A 295 17.78 -12.16 -15.38
CA LYS A 295 16.83 -11.09 -15.08
C LYS A 295 15.41 -11.62 -14.97
N VAL A 296 14.93 -12.30 -16.02
CA VAL A 296 13.52 -12.71 -16.09
C VAL A 296 13.20 -13.77 -15.05
N ILE A 297 14.16 -14.66 -14.74
CA ILE A 297 13.99 -15.66 -13.68
C ILE A 297 13.96 -14.99 -12.31
N PHE A 298 14.91 -14.11 -11.98
CA PHE A 298 14.93 -13.44 -10.67
C PHE A 298 13.69 -12.57 -10.44
N VAL A 299 13.28 -11.79 -11.44
CA VAL A 299 12.04 -10.99 -11.35
C VAL A 299 10.82 -11.90 -11.17
N THR A 300 10.68 -12.95 -11.98
CA THR A 300 9.54 -13.88 -11.85
C THR A 300 9.53 -14.54 -10.47
N LEU A 301 10.68 -15.00 -9.96
CA LEU A 301 10.79 -15.59 -8.63
C LEU A 301 10.42 -14.60 -7.53
N PHE A 302 10.91 -13.36 -7.61
CA PHE A 302 10.59 -12.31 -6.65
C PHE A 302 9.09 -12.03 -6.63
N GLU A 303 8.48 -11.79 -7.79
CA GLU A 303 7.06 -11.48 -7.91
C GLU A 303 6.16 -12.66 -7.50
N TYR A 304 6.60 -13.90 -7.75
CA TYR A 304 5.94 -15.12 -7.30
C TYR A 304 5.96 -15.24 -5.77
N LEU A 305 7.15 -15.15 -5.17
CA LEU A 305 7.36 -15.34 -3.73
C LEU A 305 6.70 -14.25 -2.87
N THR A 306 6.65 -13.01 -3.37
CA THR A 306 6.01 -11.89 -2.66
C THR A 306 4.49 -11.98 -2.68
N ARG A 307 3.90 -12.58 -3.72
CA ARG A 307 2.44 -12.78 -3.83
C ARG A 307 1.96 -14.05 -3.13
N PHE A 308 2.72 -15.13 -3.22
CA PHE A 308 2.41 -16.43 -2.62
C PHE A 308 3.37 -16.71 -1.47
N LYS A 309 3.13 -16.07 -0.31
CA LYS A 309 4.03 -16.18 0.86
C LYS A 309 4.16 -17.62 1.39
N GLU A 310 3.12 -18.44 1.21
CA GLU A 310 3.11 -19.86 1.56
C GLU A 310 3.79 -20.76 0.52
N ALA A 311 4.25 -20.22 -0.61
CA ALA A 311 4.88 -20.98 -1.68
C ALA A 311 6.06 -21.86 -1.22
N PRO A 312 6.98 -21.42 -0.34
CA PRO A 312 8.06 -22.28 0.15
C PRO A 312 7.57 -23.46 1.00
N VAL A 313 6.39 -23.35 1.62
CA VAL A 313 5.78 -24.42 2.44
C VAL A 313 5.03 -25.39 1.52
N MET A 314 4.19 -24.88 0.64
CA MET A 314 3.38 -25.70 -0.29
C MET A 314 4.22 -26.37 -1.37
N ASN A 315 5.32 -25.72 -1.78
CA ASN A 315 6.26 -26.22 -2.78
C ASN A 315 7.68 -26.20 -2.19
N PRO A 316 8.08 -27.22 -1.41
CA PRO A 316 9.39 -27.25 -0.73
C PRO A 316 10.58 -27.04 -1.68
N GLY A 317 10.45 -27.51 -2.93
CA GLY A 317 11.47 -27.37 -3.97
C GLY A 317 11.76 -25.93 -4.43
N VAL A 318 10.96 -24.92 -4.04
CA VAL A 318 11.19 -23.51 -4.40
C VAL A 318 12.51 -22.99 -3.83
N ARG A 319 12.85 -23.44 -2.61
CA ARG A 319 14.07 -23.02 -1.91
C ARG A 319 15.31 -23.54 -2.64
N ASP A 320 15.35 -24.85 -2.89
CA ASP A 320 16.46 -25.52 -3.57
C ASP A 320 16.61 -25.03 -5.01
N PHE A 321 15.48 -24.82 -5.71
CA PHE A 321 15.49 -24.28 -7.06
C PHE A 321 16.15 -22.90 -7.08
N THR A 322 15.79 -22.02 -6.14
CA THR A 322 16.32 -20.67 -6.09
C THR A 322 17.81 -20.65 -5.73
N ALA A 323 18.22 -21.49 -4.78
CA ALA A 323 19.63 -21.67 -4.44
C ALA A 323 20.45 -22.10 -5.66
N GLN A 324 19.93 -23.04 -6.47
CA GLN A 324 20.58 -23.48 -7.71
C GLN A 324 20.66 -22.37 -8.76
N ILE A 325 19.60 -21.57 -8.97
CA ILE A 325 19.64 -20.42 -9.90
C ILE A 325 20.71 -19.41 -9.47
N VAL A 326 20.80 -19.14 -8.16
CA VAL A 326 21.81 -18.24 -7.59
C VAL A 326 23.22 -18.77 -7.79
N GLU A 327 23.44 -20.06 -7.57
CA GLU A 327 24.73 -20.72 -7.82
C GLU A 327 25.12 -20.62 -9.31
N TRP A 328 24.20 -20.91 -10.23
CA TRP A 328 24.47 -20.78 -11.66
C TRP A 328 24.76 -19.34 -12.09
N PHE A 329 24.13 -18.36 -11.45
CA PHE A 329 24.44 -16.95 -11.67
C PHE A 329 25.89 -16.64 -11.27
N ASP A 330 26.33 -17.10 -10.09
CA ASP A 330 27.71 -16.89 -9.63
C ASP A 330 28.73 -17.60 -10.53
N VAL A 331 28.44 -18.84 -10.96
CA VAL A 331 29.27 -19.59 -11.92
C VAL A 331 29.36 -18.85 -13.26
N TRP A 332 28.24 -18.31 -13.77
CA TRP A 332 28.24 -17.53 -14.99
C TRP A 332 29.09 -16.26 -14.86
N LEU A 333 28.97 -15.52 -13.76
CA LEU A 333 29.78 -14.33 -13.50
C LEU A 333 31.29 -14.64 -13.49
N VAL A 334 31.70 -15.73 -12.84
CA VAL A 334 33.10 -16.20 -12.87
C VAL A 334 33.51 -16.64 -14.28
N GLY A 335 32.58 -17.28 -15.00
CA GLY A 335 32.77 -17.73 -16.38
C GLY A 335 33.06 -16.60 -17.37
N LEU A 336 32.46 -15.42 -17.18
CA LEU A 336 32.71 -14.24 -18.05
C LEU A 336 34.19 -13.80 -18.02
N GLY A 337 34.86 -13.93 -16.88
CA GLY A 337 36.30 -13.60 -16.72
C GLY A 337 37.28 -14.75 -16.99
N SER A 338 36.77 -15.96 -17.29
CA SER A 338 37.59 -17.16 -17.46
C SER A 338 38.27 -17.24 -18.84
N ARG A 339 39.24 -18.15 -19.01
CA ARG A 339 39.92 -18.41 -20.29
C ARG A 339 39.83 -19.90 -20.68
N PRO A 340 39.10 -20.28 -21.74
CA PRO A 340 38.25 -19.43 -22.58
C PRO A 340 37.04 -18.87 -21.80
N PRO A 341 36.52 -17.68 -22.16
CA PRO A 341 35.37 -17.10 -21.49
C PRO A 341 34.10 -17.88 -21.80
N PHE A 342 33.13 -17.80 -20.90
CA PHE A 342 31.78 -18.28 -21.15
C PHE A 342 31.22 -17.58 -22.39
N GLN A 343 30.64 -18.33 -23.33
CA GLN A 343 30.16 -17.77 -24.59
C GLN A 343 28.84 -17.02 -24.38
N ASP A 344 28.95 -15.71 -24.15
CA ASP A 344 27.85 -14.76 -23.92
C ASP A 344 28.16 -13.39 -24.53
N GLU A 345 27.13 -12.62 -24.88
CA GLU A 345 27.31 -11.23 -25.34
C GLU A 345 27.92 -10.33 -24.26
N CYS A 346 27.69 -10.62 -22.98
CA CYS A 346 28.25 -9.87 -21.86
C CYS A 346 29.78 -10.03 -21.74
N ALA A 347 30.38 -11.05 -22.36
CA ALA A 347 31.83 -11.20 -22.39
C ALA A 347 32.50 -10.14 -23.26
N ASP A 348 31.76 -9.54 -24.20
CA ASP A 348 32.25 -8.52 -25.14
C ASP A 348 31.96 -7.08 -24.66
N TYR A 349 31.39 -6.90 -23.47
CA TYR A 349 31.00 -5.58 -22.94
C TYR A 349 32.20 -4.77 -22.45
N ASP A 350 32.08 -3.44 -22.49
CA ASP A 350 33.01 -2.58 -21.77
C ASP A 350 32.84 -2.74 -20.24
N GLU A 351 33.85 -2.29 -19.49
CA GLU A 351 33.89 -2.46 -18.02
C GLU A 351 32.68 -1.80 -17.34
N ALA A 352 32.25 -0.62 -17.81
CA ALA A 352 31.14 0.12 -17.23
C ALA A 352 29.78 -0.54 -17.50
N GLN A 353 29.56 -1.04 -18.71
CA GLN A 353 28.36 -1.78 -19.12
C GLN A 353 28.24 -3.11 -18.40
N LEU A 354 29.37 -3.82 -18.24
CA LEU A 354 29.42 -5.05 -17.49
C LEU A 354 29.11 -4.81 -16.01
N GLU A 355 29.78 -3.85 -15.37
CA GLU A 355 29.55 -3.50 -13.97
C GLU A 355 28.09 -3.12 -13.71
N PHE A 356 27.52 -2.24 -14.54
CA PHE A 356 26.11 -1.84 -14.44
C PHE A 356 25.15 -3.02 -14.57
N THR A 357 25.38 -3.91 -15.55
CA THR A 357 24.53 -5.08 -15.78
C THR A 357 24.60 -6.05 -14.60
N VAL A 358 25.81 -6.34 -14.12
CA VAL A 358 26.06 -7.26 -13.00
C VAL A 358 25.46 -6.71 -11.72
N GLU A 359 25.60 -5.42 -11.44
CA GLU A 359 25.03 -4.79 -10.26
C GLU A 359 23.49 -4.87 -10.25
N ASN A 360 22.85 -4.63 -11.40
CA ASN A 360 21.40 -4.73 -11.51
C ASN A 360 20.90 -6.14 -11.19
N LEU A 361 21.56 -7.17 -11.75
CA LEU A 361 21.21 -8.57 -11.54
C LEU A 361 21.52 -9.05 -10.12
N ARG A 362 22.64 -8.60 -9.53
CA ARG A 362 22.98 -8.90 -8.11
C ARG A 362 21.90 -8.38 -7.18
N ARG A 363 21.40 -7.16 -7.41
CA ARG A 363 20.30 -6.60 -6.62
C ARG A 363 19.05 -7.47 -6.70
N ASP A 364 18.67 -7.95 -7.89
CA ASP A 364 17.50 -8.83 -8.03
C ASP A 364 17.71 -10.18 -7.36
N LYS A 365 18.90 -10.78 -7.50
CA LYS A 365 19.33 -11.97 -6.75
C LYS A 365 19.19 -11.76 -5.24
N ASP A 366 19.70 -10.66 -4.72
CA ASP A 366 19.70 -10.39 -3.28
C ASP A 366 18.28 -10.18 -2.73
N ARG A 367 17.40 -9.51 -3.50
CA ARG A 367 15.98 -9.38 -3.16
C ARG A 367 15.30 -10.73 -3.05
N VAL A 368 15.51 -11.62 -4.04
CA VAL A 368 14.95 -12.98 -4.01
C VAL A 368 15.48 -13.77 -2.80
N LEU A 369 16.79 -13.69 -2.52
CA LEU A 369 17.39 -14.37 -1.36
C LEU A 369 16.81 -13.88 -0.03
N ARG A 370 16.58 -12.57 0.13
CA ARG A 370 15.97 -12.00 1.34
C ARG A 370 14.56 -12.53 1.55
N VAL A 371 13.71 -12.55 0.52
CA VAL A 371 12.34 -13.08 0.60
C VAL A 371 12.33 -14.57 1.00
N ILE A 372 13.25 -15.39 0.48
CA ILE A 372 13.34 -16.81 0.86
C ILE A 372 13.82 -17.01 2.29
N ARG A 373 14.83 -16.24 2.73
CA ARG A 373 15.34 -16.30 4.10
C ARG A 373 14.27 -15.87 5.10
N ARG A 374 13.43 -14.87 4.78
CA ARG A 374 12.28 -14.50 5.59
C ARG A 374 11.33 -15.67 5.84
N GLY A 375 11.03 -16.46 4.80
CA GLY A 375 10.21 -17.67 4.93
C GLY A 375 10.86 -18.80 5.74
N GLN A 376 12.16 -18.72 6.06
CA GLN A 376 12.85 -19.66 6.95
C GLN A 376 12.75 -19.22 8.42
N THR A 377 12.82 -17.92 8.72
CA THR A 377 12.79 -17.40 10.10
C THR A 377 11.47 -17.73 10.80
N VAL A 378 10.34 -17.68 10.08
CA VAL A 378 8.99 -18.02 10.59
C VAL A 378 8.84 -19.51 10.91
N VAL A 379 9.67 -20.39 10.34
CA VAL A 379 9.54 -21.86 10.47
C VAL A 379 10.60 -22.47 11.40
N VAL A 380 11.74 -21.81 11.64
CA VAL A 380 12.92 -22.47 12.23
C VAL A 380 13.43 -21.86 13.54
N ASN A 381 13.14 -20.60 13.89
CA ASN A 381 13.89 -19.94 14.96
C ASN A 381 13.06 -19.53 16.18
N ASN A 382 12.77 -20.51 17.05
CA ASN A 382 12.58 -20.26 18.48
C ASN A 382 13.91 -20.24 19.27
N ASP A 383 15.05 -20.63 18.67
CA ASP A 383 16.29 -20.87 19.43
C ASP A 383 17.53 -20.05 18.99
N THR A 384 17.45 -19.21 17.95
CA THR A 384 18.66 -18.50 17.47
C THR A 384 18.71 -17.07 18.02
N LYS A 385 19.26 -16.91 19.22
CA LYS A 385 19.67 -15.59 19.74
C LYS A 385 20.72 -14.99 18.81
N VAL A 386 20.36 -13.94 18.07
CA VAL A 386 21.32 -13.19 17.26
C VAL A 386 22.23 -12.41 18.24
N SER A 387 23.41 -12.96 18.51
CA SER A 387 24.40 -12.33 19.39
C SER A 387 25.02 -11.13 18.68
N TYR A 388 24.66 -9.92 19.10
CA TYR A 388 25.16 -8.68 18.51
C TYR A 388 26.55 -8.30 19.04
N GLN A 389 27.42 -7.79 18.16
CA GLN A 389 28.64 -7.08 18.57
C GLN A 389 28.22 -5.77 19.25
N ARG A 390 28.45 -5.65 20.56
CA ARG A 390 28.24 -4.41 21.30
C ARG A 390 29.21 -3.35 20.80
N LEU A 391 28.71 -2.38 20.04
CA LEU A 391 29.46 -1.20 19.66
C LEU A 391 29.34 -0.14 20.76
N SER A 392 30.40 0.65 20.89
CA SER A 392 30.65 1.59 21.98
C SER A 392 29.74 2.82 21.90
N GLY A 393 28.92 3.05 22.93
CA GLY A 393 28.14 4.29 23.09
C GLY A 393 26.90 4.14 23.98
N VAL A 394 26.26 2.96 23.98
CA VAL A 394 25.04 2.68 24.75
C VAL A 394 25.37 1.99 26.08
N ASN A 395 24.67 2.35 27.16
CA ASN A 395 24.83 1.74 28.47
C ASN A 395 24.55 0.21 28.39
N PRO A 396 25.56 -0.67 28.62
CA PRO A 396 25.37 -2.11 28.50
C PRO A 396 24.31 -2.66 29.45
N GLY A 397 24.09 -2.00 30.60
CA GLY A 397 23.03 -2.36 31.54
C GLY A 397 21.62 -2.11 31.01
N LEU A 398 21.45 -1.06 30.19
CA LEU A 398 20.17 -0.78 29.53
C LEU A 398 19.85 -1.86 28.49
N VAL A 399 20.82 -2.18 27.62
CA VAL A 399 20.64 -3.22 26.60
C VAL A 399 20.33 -4.57 27.25
N ALA A 400 21.07 -4.96 28.29
CA ALA A 400 20.80 -6.20 29.01
C ALA A 400 19.45 -6.21 29.76
N ALA A 401 18.93 -5.04 30.15
CA ALA A 401 17.57 -4.94 30.68
C ALA A 401 16.52 -5.12 29.59
N LEU A 402 16.72 -4.50 28.42
CA LEU A 402 15.85 -4.65 27.26
C LEU A 402 15.86 -6.10 26.74
N ASP A 403 17.01 -6.78 26.69
CA ASP A 403 17.11 -8.18 26.27
C ASP A 403 16.26 -9.09 27.16
N ARG A 404 16.36 -8.89 28.49
CA ARG A 404 15.57 -9.65 29.46
C ARG A 404 14.08 -9.36 29.35
N ASN A 405 13.72 -8.11 29.10
CA ASN A 405 12.31 -7.74 28.90
C ASN A 405 11.79 -8.33 27.60
N PHE A 406 12.57 -8.33 26.52
CA PHE A 406 12.18 -8.90 25.24
C PHE A 406 11.96 -10.42 25.31
N ASP A 407 12.83 -11.14 26.02
CA ASP A 407 12.70 -12.60 26.20
C ASP A 407 11.41 -13.00 26.96
N VAL A 408 10.90 -12.12 27.84
CA VAL A 408 9.71 -12.39 28.67
C VAL A 408 8.44 -11.81 28.02
N ASP A 409 8.54 -10.59 27.49
CA ASP A 409 7.45 -9.71 27.11
C ASP A 409 7.57 -9.28 25.64
N GLY A 410 7.95 -10.21 24.76
CA GLY A 410 8.01 -10.01 23.31
C GLY A 410 6.64 -9.76 22.64
N PRO A 411 6.60 -9.49 21.33
CA PRO A 411 5.34 -9.33 20.60
C PRO A 411 4.64 -10.67 20.33
N GLY A 412 3.32 -10.71 20.49
CA GLY A 412 2.48 -11.86 20.13
C GLY A 412 3.00 -13.20 20.62
N GLU A 413 3.29 -14.09 19.67
CA GLU A 413 3.74 -15.47 19.91
C GLU A 413 5.15 -15.55 20.52
N LEU A 414 5.93 -14.46 20.50
CA LEU A 414 7.25 -14.37 21.10
C LEU A 414 7.20 -14.00 22.59
N CYS A 415 6.03 -13.67 23.13
CA CYS A 415 5.83 -13.49 24.57
C CYS A 415 5.80 -14.86 25.29
N GLU A 416 6.45 -14.97 26.45
CA GLU A 416 6.50 -16.23 27.21
C GLU A 416 5.10 -16.71 27.67
N ALA A 417 4.22 -15.76 28.00
CA ALA A 417 2.82 -16.03 28.36
C ALA A 417 1.89 -16.23 27.16
N GLY A 418 2.40 -16.07 25.94
CA GLY A 418 1.63 -15.98 24.70
C GLY A 418 1.05 -14.57 24.45
N PRO A 419 0.23 -14.43 23.39
CA PRO A 419 -0.35 -13.14 22.99
C PRO A 419 -1.19 -12.49 24.11
N ARG A 420 -1.04 -11.18 24.31
CA ARG A 420 -1.77 -10.40 25.32
C ARG A 420 -3.27 -10.26 25.01
N HIS A 421 -3.61 -10.25 23.72
CA HIS A 421 -4.98 -10.11 23.21
C HIS A 421 -5.07 -10.63 21.77
N ASP A 422 -6.28 -10.68 21.20
CA ASP A 422 -6.57 -11.20 19.85
C ASP A 422 -5.83 -10.48 18.71
N ASN A 423 -5.38 -9.24 18.94
CA ASN A 423 -4.65 -8.42 17.98
C ASN A 423 -3.14 -8.28 18.28
N ASP A 424 -2.59 -9.11 19.17
CA ASP A 424 -1.17 -9.14 19.51
C ASP A 424 -0.45 -10.23 18.71
N HIS A 425 0.27 -9.82 17.66
CA HIS A 425 0.99 -10.73 16.77
C HIS A 425 2.45 -10.31 16.63
N ALA A 426 3.34 -11.28 16.40
CA ALA A 426 4.74 -10.98 16.06
C ALA A 426 4.84 -10.21 14.72
N GLU A 427 4.12 -10.66 13.70
CA GLU A 427 4.15 -10.07 12.36
C GLU A 427 3.15 -8.90 12.21
N ILE A 428 3.64 -7.71 11.86
CA ILE A 428 2.79 -6.50 11.71
C ILE A 428 1.69 -6.63 10.67
N GLU A 429 1.89 -7.51 9.68
CA GLU A 429 0.91 -7.80 8.62
C GLU A 429 -0.42 -8.31 9.17
N LEU A 430 -0.39 -9.02 10.30
CA LEU A 430 -1.56 -9.60 10.95
C LEU A 430 -2.26 -8.60 11.88
N ILE A 431 -1.55 -7.59 12.37
CA ILE A 431 -2.07 -6.61 13.33
C ILE A 431 -3.08 -5.67 12.65
N ARG A 432 -4.28 -5.57 13.18
CA ARG A 432 -5.31 -4.61 12.74
C ARG A 432 -4.95 -3.19 13.18
N VAL A 433 -5.12 -2.23 12.25
CA VAL A 433 -4.88 -0.80 12.53
C VAL A 433 -5.84 -0.27 13.59
N ALA A 434 -7.14 -0.53 13.44
CA ALA A 434 -8.12 -0.24 14.48
C ALA A 434 -7.91 -1.17 15.69
N PRO A 435 -8.01 -0.66 16.93
CA PRO A 435 -7.89 -1.49 18.12
C PRO A 435 -9.10 -2.41 18.26
N THR A 436 -8.85 -3.63 18.74
CA THR A 436 -9.91 -4.61 18.99
C THR A 436 -10.52 -4.43 20.37
N ARG A 437 -11.65 -5.12 20.62
CA ARG A 437 -12.27 -5.15 21.96
C ARG A 437 -11.29 -5.68 23.00
N ASP A 438 -10.66 -6.82 22.73
CA ASP A 438 -9.82 -7.49 23.72
C ASP A 438 -8.53 -6.70 23.97
N GLU A 439 -8.01 -5.99 22.96
CA GLU A 439 -6.90 -5.03 23.11
C GLU A 439 -7.27 -3.85 24.03
N LEU A 440 -8.46 -3.27 23.87
CA LEU A 440 -8.91 -2.15 24.73
C LEU A 440 -9.24 -2.57 26.15
N LEU A 441 -9.58 -3.84 26.36
CA LEU A 441 -9.86 -4.43 27.67
C LEU A 441 -8.61 -5.01 28.36
N CYS A 442 -7.52 -5.18 27.62
CA CYS A 442 -6.26 -5.71 28.16
C CYS A 442 -5.68 -4.76 29.22
N GLU A 443 -5.22 -5.31 30.34
CA GLU A 443 -4.58 -4.56 31.43
C GLU A 443 -3.06 -4.50 31.28
N ASP A 444 -2.47 -5.38 30.46
CA ASP A 444 -1.04 -5.40 30.19
C ASP A 444 -0.64 -4.25 29.26
N ASP A 445 0.56 -3.71 29.46
CA ASP A 445 1.09 -2.66 28.60
C ASP A 445 1.42 -3.23 27.20
N PRO A 446 1.16 -2.49 26.11
CA PRO A 446 1.44 -2.96 24.77
C PRO A 446 2.95 -3.11 24.52
N TYR A 447 3.35 -4.07 23.68
CA TYR A 447 4.74 -4.20 23.26
C TYR A 447 5.16 -3.03 22.37
N LEU A 448 6.13 -2.24 22.86
CA LEU A 448 6.72 -1.11 22.13
C LEU A 448 8.22 -1.35 21.90
N PRO A 449 8.65 -1.58 20.64
CA PRO A 449 10.04 -1.89 20.36
C PRO A 449 10.91 -0.63 20.50
N PRO A 450 12.12 -0.73 21.07
CA PRO A 450 13.01 0.42 21.17
C PRO A 450 13.58 0.83 19.80
N ASN A 451 13.56 2.13 19.50
CA ASN A 451 13.96 2.68 18.21
C ASN A 451 15.45 3.08 18.16
N PHE A 452 16.36 2.12 18.37
CA PHE A 452 17.80 2.32 18.19
C PHE A 452 18.50 0.99 17.86
N PHE A 453 19.70 1.07 17.27
CA PHE A 453 20.37 -0.07 16.62
C PHE A 453 20.70 -1.23 17.59
N GLU A 454 21.24 -0.93 18.77
CA GLU A 454 21.71 -1.91 19.76
C GLU A 454 20.58 -2.59 20.52
N ALA A 455 19.33 -2.13 20.39
CA ALA A 455 18.20 -2.72 21.07
C ALA A 455 17.91 -4.14 20.54
N PRO A 456 17.39 -5.06 21.38
CA PRO A 456 16.91 -6.35 20.92
C PRO A 456 15.72 -6.21 19.97
N HIS A 457 15.68 -7.10 18.98
CA HIS A 457 14.54 -7.29 18.09
C HIS A 457 14.59 -8.69 17.48
N PHE A 458 13.44 -9.27 17.13
CA PHE A 458 13.37 -10.57 16.44
C PHE A 458 13.76 -10.51 14.95
N HIS A 459 13.92 -9.32 14.38
CA HIS A 459 14.34 -9.12 13.01
C HIS A 459 15.83 -8.78 12.98
N ASP A 460 16.50 -9.10 11.88
CA ASP A 460 17.92 -8.78 11.71
C ASP A 460 18.14 -7.26 11.85
N PRO A 461 19.20 -6.80 12.55
CA PRO A 461 19.45 -5.37 12.77
C PRO A 461 19.58 -4.54 11.50
N ARG A 462 20.05 -5.16 10.41
CA ARG A 462 20.24 -4.51 9.11
C ARG A 462 19.06 -4.75 8.16
N SER A 463 18.01 -5.41 8.64
CA SER A 463 16.77 -5.60 7.89
C SER A 463 15.95 -4.32 7.87
N ILE A 464 15.20 -4.13 6.78
CA ILE A 464 14.26 -3.01 6.69
C ILE A 464 12.94 -3.35 7.42
N GLU A 465 12.67 -4.64 7.58
CA GLU A 465 11.58 -5.23 8.36
C GLU A 465 11.59 -4.73 9.79
N ARG A 466 12.77 -4.72 10.43
CA ARG A 466 12.94 -4.14 11.76
C ARG A 466 12.50 -2.69 11.82
N LEU A 467 12.88 -1.89 10.83
CA LEU A 467 12.49 -0.48 10.78
C LEU A 467 10.97 -0.35 10.63
N LEU A 468 10.37 -1.10 9.71
CA LEU A 468 8.92 -1.04 9.47
C LEU A 468 8.11 -1.51 10.68
N ASP A 469 8.55 -2.58 11.37
CA ASP A 469 7.91 -3.04 12.62
C ASP A 469 7.93 -1.95 13.69
N ILE A 470 9.11 -1.37 13.95
CA ILE A 470 9.28 -0.29 14.92
C ILE A 470 8.39 0.90 14.59
N GLN A 471 8.46 1.40 13.36
CA GLN A 471 7.68 2.56 12.93
C GLN A 471 6.18 2.29 12.99
N PHE A 472 5.73 1.10 12.58
CA PHE A 472 4.32 0.72 12.63
C PHE A 472 3.80 0.66 14.06
N ARG A 473 4.49 -0.05 14.97
CA ARG A 473 4.05 -0.23 16.35
C ARG A 473 4.03 1.09 17.12
N LEU A 474 5.08 1.90 16.99
CA LEU A 474 5.16 3.19 17.67
C LEU A 474 4.10 4.18 17.14
N LEU A 475 3.97 4.29 15.81
CA LEU A 475 2.97 5.19 15.22
C LEU A 475 1.55 4.73 15.53
N ARG A 476 1.27 3.42 15.51
CA ARG A 476 -0.06 2.88 15.86
C ARG A 476 -0.39 3.14 17.33
N GLU A 477 0.57 2.97 18.23
CA GLU A 477 0.36 3.23 19.66
C GLU A 477 0.03 4.70 19.92
N GLU A 478 0.73 5.64 19.27
CA GLU A 478 0.45 7.08 19.40
C GLU A 478 -1.03 7.42 19.09
N LEU A 479 -1.65 6.66 18.17
CA LEU A 479 -3.05 6.86 17.77
C LEU A 479 -4.06 6.11 18.65
N THR A 480 -3.70 4.92 19.12
CA THR A 480 -4.61 4.03 19.84
C THR A 480 -4.55 4.20 21.35
N SER A 481 -3.42 4.69 21.89
CA SER A 481 -3.23 4.99 23.31
C SER A 481 -4.35 5.86 23.90
N PRO A 482 -4.76 7.00 23.29
CA PRO A 482 -5.78 7.86 23.88
C PRO A 482 -7.12 7.17 24.10
N ILE A 483 -7.55 6.31 23.16
CA ILE A 483 -8.82 5.59 23.29
C ILE A 483 -8.68 4.40 24.25
N ARG A 484 -7.55 3.69 24.23
CA ARG A 484 -7.25 2.57 25.13
C ARG A 484 -7.24 3.04 26.59
N LEU A 485 -6.50 4.08 26.90
CA LEU A 485 -6.43 4.68 28.23
C LEU A 485 -7.80 5.23 28.68
N ALA A 486 -8.57 5.86 27.78
CA ALA A 486 -9.91 6.35 28.11
C ALA A 486 -10.87 5.21 28.49
N VAL A 487 -10.83 4.09 27.76
CA VAL A 487 -11.60 2.88 28.08
C VAL A 487 -11.17 2.30 29.43
N GLN A 488 -9.86 2.12 29.65
CA GLN A 488 -9.32 1.56 30.90
C GLN A 488 -9.74 2.40 32.12
N LEU A 489 -9.63 3.74 32.05
CA LEU A 489 -10.07 4.63 33.14
C LEU A 489 -11.58 4.53 33.43
N ILE A 490 -12.41 4.38 32.40
CA ILE A 490 -13.85 4.15 32.59
C ILE A 490 -14.11 2.81 33.26
N LEU A 491 -13.42 1.75 32.83
CA LEU A 491 -13.58 0.42 33.40
C LEU A 491 -13.17 0.36 34.87
N GLU A 492 -12.06 1.02 35.23
CA GLU A 492 -11.64 1.18 36.62
C GLU A 492 -12.73 1.87 37.47
N ASP A 493 -13.31 2.95 36.96
CA ASP A 493 -14.38 3.67 37.64
C ASP A 493 -15.69 2.85 37.71
N LEU A 494 -15.97 1.99 36.73
CA LEU A 494 -17.10 1.07 36.74
C LEU A 494 -16.91 -0.10 37.72
N LYS A 495 -15.67 -0.53 37.97
CA LYS A 495 -15.30 -1.56 38.97
C LYS A 495 -15.42 -1.04 40.41
N LYS A 496 -15.18 0.26 40.65
CA LYS A 496 -15.32 0.89 41.97
C LYS A 496 -16.79 0.87 42.41
N SER A 497 -17.04 0.47 43.67
CA SER A 497 -18.42 0.30 44.19
C SER A 497 -19.25 1.60 44.13
N LYS A 498 -20.58 1.47 44.06
CA LYS A 498 -21.56 2.59 44.04
C LYS A 498 -21.42 3.58 45.22
N SER A 499 -20.65 3.24 46.26
CA SER A 499 -20.42 4.07 47.45
C SER A 499 -19.33 5.12 47.25
N ASN A 500 -18.43 4.96 46.27
CA ASN A 500 -17.34 5.90 46.04
C ASN A 500 -17.73 6.86 44.92
N GLU A 501 -17.71 8.17 45.19
CA GLU A 501 -18.00 9.19 44.18
C GLU A 501 -16.84 9.27 43.17
N THR A 502 -16.96 8.52 42.07
CA THR A 502 -15.97 8.50 40.99
C THR A 502 -16.13 9.68 40.02
N ASN A 503 -15.09 9.98 39.24
CA ASN A 503 -15.18 11.02 38.20
C ASN A 503 -16.27 10.68 37.17
N LEU A 504 -16.38 9.40 36.81
CA LEU A 504 -17.45 8.91 35.94
C LEU A 504 -18.84 9.16 36.53
N SER A 505 -19.05 8.88 37.82
CA SER A 505 -20.36 9.07 38.47
C SER A 505 -20.83 10.53 38.44
N LYS A 506 -19.91 11.50 38.64
CA LYS A 506 -20.17 12.93 38.52
C LYS A 506 -20.62 13.31 37.11
N ILE A 507 -19.95 12.77 36.09
CA ILE A 507 -20.27 13.03 34.69
C ILE A 507 -21.62 12.43 34.30
N LEU A 508 -21.93 11.22 34.78
CA LEU A 508 -23.24 10.61 34.57
C LEU A 508 -24.36 11.43 35.19
N ASN A 509 -24.17 11.93 36.42
CA ASN A 509 -25.15 12.80 37.08
C ASN A 509 -25.34 14.14 36.35
N ALA A 510 -24.26 14.68 35.76
CA ALA A 510 -24.30 15.91 34.96
C ALA A 510 -24.86 15.70 33.53
N ARG A 511 -25.12 14.44 33.12
CA ARG A 511 -25.52 14.02 31.78
C ARG A 511 -24.46 14.33 30.70
N GLY A 512 -23.22 13.93 30.95
CA GLY A 512 -22.10 14.12 30.04
C GLY A 512 -21.15 15.24 30.46
N GLY A 513 -20.01 15.33 29.78
CA GLY A 513 -18.96 16.28 30.14
C GLY A 513 -17.57 15.81 29.75
N ARG A 514 -16.55 16.44 30.35
CA ARG A 514 -15.15 16.08 30.15
C ARG A 514 -14.66 15.23 31.31
N TYR A 515 -14.09 14.08 30.99
CA TYR A 515 -13.36 13.25 31.93
C TYR A 515 -11.89 13.67 31.93
N ALA A 516 -11.34 13.96 33.10
CA ALA A 516 -9.92 14.19 33.29
C ALA A 516 -9.35 13.04 34.12
N ALA A 517 -8.24 12.48 33.65
CA ALA A 517 -7.53 11.42 34.36
C ALA A 517 -7.20 11.86 35.80
N PRO A 518 -7.38 10.99 36.81
CA PRO A 518 -6.94 11.28 38.17
C PRO A 518 -5.44 11.59 38.23
N ALA A 519 -5.00 12.40 39.20
CA ALA A 519 -3.58 12.71 39.39
C ALA A 519 -2.69 11.48 39.66
N THR A 520 -3.30 10.35 40.05
CA THR A 520 -2.64 9.05 40.26
C THR A 520 -2.51 8.22 38.99
N ALA A 521 -3.15 8.63 37.88
CA ALA A 521 -3.05 7.92 36.61
C ALA A 521 -1.65 8.08 36.03
N ARG A 522 -1.16 7.05 35.34
CA ARG A 522 0.15 7.05 34.68
C ARG A 522 0.29 8.19 33.65
N GLU A 523 -0.80 8.50 32.96
CA GLU A 523 -0.86 9.55 31.94
C GLU A 523 -2.04 10.50 32.16
N SER A 524 -1.80 11.78 31.89
CA SER A 524 -2.80 12.85 32.02
C SER A 524 -3.59 13.00 30.73
N ILE A 525 -4.66 12.23 30.56
CA ILE A 525 -5.57 12.33 29.42
C ILE A 525 -6.89 13.04 29.77
N ILE A 526 -7.44 13.75 28.79
CA ILE A 526 -8.76 14.41 28.89
C ILE A 526 -9.58 14.04 27.66
N PHE A 527 -10.79 13.51 27.87
CA PHE A 527 -11.69 13.10 26.78
C PHE A 527 -13.15 13.45 27.11
N SER A 528 -14.01 13.51 26.10
CA SER A 528 -15.44 13.79 26.30
C SER A 528 -16.21 12.47 26.45
N ILE A 529 -17.15 12.44 27.39
CA ILE A 529 -18.10 11.34 27.58
C ILE A 529 -19.50 11.85 27.24
N PHE A 530 -20.18 11.12 26.36
CA PHE A 530 -21.58 11.34 26.00
C PHE A 530 -22.44 10.23 26.60
N THR A 531 -23.47 10.62 27.33
CA THR A 531 -24.29 9.72 28.17
C THR A 531 -25.66 9.46 27.55
N ASP A 532 -26.36 8.47 28.10
CA ASP A 532 -27.70 8.03 27.67
C ASP A 532 -27.75 7.78 26.16
N VAL A 533 -26.86 6.90 25.69
CA VAL A 533 -26.78 6.57 24.27
C VAL A 533 -27.97 5.71 23.83
N MET A 534 -28.74 6.24 22.88
CA MET A 534 -29.87 5.60 22.21
C MET A 534 -29.57 5.39 20.73
N PHE A 535 -30.13 4.33 20.16
CA PHE A 535 -29.93 3.99 18.75
C PHE A 535 -31.09 4.47 17.89
N GLN A 536 -30.77 4.91 16.69
CA GLN A 536 -31.70 5.19 15.59
C GLN A 536 -31.46 4.17 14.47
N SER A 537 -32.28 4.22 13.41
CA SER A 537 -32.17 3.29 12.29
C SER A 537 -30.78 3.29 11.64
N LEU A 538 -30.35 2.10 11.23
CA LEU A 538 -29.15 1.93 10.41
C LEU A 538 -29.41 2.44 8.99
N GLU A 539 -28.41 3.06 8.39
CA GLU A 539 -28.44 3.52 6.99
C GLU A 539 -27.16 3.13 6.28
N LEU A 540 -27.28 2.85 4.98
CA LEU A 540 -26.15 2.66 4.09
C LEU A 540 -25.66 4.03 3.59
N ARG A 541 -24.37 4.28 3.74
CA ARG A 541 -23.66 5.47 3.22
C ARG A 541 -22.42 5.02 2.45
N ASN A 542 -21.68 5.97 1.88
CA ASN A 542 -20.46 5.72 1.12
C ASN A 542 -19.38 4.95 1.90
N ASN A 543 -19.41 5.04 3.23
CA ASN A 543 -18.50 4.35 4.16
C ASN A 543 -19.12 3.10 4.80
N GLY A 544 -20.15 2.52 4.19
CA GLY A 544 -20.80 1.29 4.62
C GLY A 544 -22.04 1.51 5.49
N ILE A 545 -22.25 0.61 6.46
CA ILE A 545 -23.40 0.66 7.37
C ILE A 545 -23.11 1.64 8.50
N SER A 546 -23.99 2.63 8.68
CA SER A 546 -23.88 3.63 9.75
C SER A 546 -25.07 3.54 10.70
N ALA A 547 -24.79 3.41 11.99
CA ALA A 547 -25.81 3.45 13.04
C ALA A 547 -26.03 4.91 13.48
N GLY A 548 -27.28 5.34 13.57
CA GLY A 548 -27.61 6.60 14.22
C GLY A 548 -27.51 6.45 15.73
N ILE A 549 -26.82 7.38 16.39
CA ILE A 549 -26.55 7.39 17.82
C ILE A 549 -27.00 8.74 18.36
N GLU A 550 -27.96 8.72 19.27
CA GLU A 550 -28.46 9.88 19.99
C GLU A 550 -27.98 9.87 21.43
N PHE A 551 -27.51 11.00 21.95
CA PHE A 551 -26.93 11.10 23.29
C PHE A 551 -27.25 12.46 23.92
N ASP A 552 -27.03 12.58 25.24
CA ASP A 552 -27.24 13.83 25.96
C ASP A 552 -26.26 14.92 25.51
N ALA A 553 -26.78 16.12 25.21
CA ALA A 553 -25.94 17.30 25.01
C ALA A 553 -25.20 17.60 26.32
N PRO A 554 -23.88 17.87 26.33
CA PRO A 554 -23.13 18.11 27.56
C PRO A 554 -23.58 19.42 28.26
N PRO A 555 -23.39 19.55 29.58
CA PRO A 555 -23.80 20.75 30.32
C PRO A 555 -23.06 22.01 29.83
N GLY A 556 -23.71 23.17 29.96
CA GLY A 556 -23.18 24.47 29.55
C GLY A 556 -23.77 24.96 28.23
N ARG A 557 -22.92 25.48 27.32
CA ARG A 557 -23.36 26.13 26.07
C ARG A 557 -24.16 25.21 25.14
N ALA A 558 -23.95 23.89 25.21
CA ALA A 558 -24.68 22.93 24.38
C ALA A 558 -26.17 22.80 24.76
N ARG A 559 -26.55 23.13 26.00
CA ARG A 559 -27.95 23.11 26.49
C ARG A 559 -28.59 24.50 26.60
N ASN A 560 -28.00 25.51 25.95
CA ASN A 560 -28.53 26.86 26.00
C ASN A 560 -29.90 26.94 25.32
N GLU A 561 -30.81 27.77 25.82
CA GLU A 561 -32.13 27.98 25.23
C GLU A 561 -32.03 28.53 23.80
N LYS A 562 -31.04 29.38 23.52
CA LYS A 562 -30.79 29.96 22.20
C LYS A 562 -30.12 28.95 21.27
N SER A 563 -30.78 28.65 20.14
CA SER A 563 -30.28 27.71 19.12
C SER A 563 -28.95 28.13 18.49
N GLU A 564 -28.71 29.43 18.32
CA GLU A 564 -27.45 29.99 17.81
C GLU A 564 -26.27 29.65 18.72
N VAL A 565 -26.43 29.78 20.04
CA VAL A 565 -25.36 29.47 21.02
C VAL A 565 -25.04 27.97 21.02
N ARG A 566 -26.05 27.11 20.82
CA ARG A 566 -25.85 25.66 20.68
C ARG A 566 -25.12 25.33 19.38
N ALA A 567 -25.52 25.95 18.27
CA ALA A 567 -24.89 25.78 16.97
C ALA A 567 -23.40 26.15 17.01
N ASP A 568 -23.07 27.31 17.57
CA ASP A 568 -21.68 27.77 17.72
C ASP A 568 -20.83 26.81 18.57
N TYR A 569 -21.41 26.26 19.65
CA TYR A 569 -20.74 25.26 20.47
C TYR A 569 -20.39 24.02 19.65
N TRP A 570 -21.37 23.44 18.95
CA TRP A 570 -21.16 22.21 18.19
C TRP A 570 -20.26 22.40 16.96
N GLU A 571 -20.27 23.59 16.35
CA GLU A 571 -19.32 23.94 15.28
C GLU A 571 -17.87 24.01 15.80
N GLN A 572 -17.67 24.53 17.02
CA GLN A 572 -16.35 24.55 17.67
C GLN A 572 -15.91 23.15 18.12
N VAL A 573 -16.84 22.32 18.58
CA VAL A 573 -16.58 20.92 18.92
C VAL A 573 -16.14 20.16 17.68
N SER A 574 -16.94 20.16 16.61
CA SER A 574 -16.70 19.37 15.38
C SER A 574 -15.35 19.65 14.71
N LYS A 575 -14.73 20.82 14.97
CA LYS A 575 -13.39 21.17 14.47
C LYS A 575 -12.26 20.38 15.13
N LYS A 576 -12.45 19.87 16.35
CA LYS A 576 -11.41 19.18 17.14
C LYS A 576 -11.86 17.85 17.75
N ARG A 577 -13.17 17.63 17.85
CA ARG A 577 -13.85 16.62 18.67
C ARG A 577 -15.12 16.19 17.94
N LEU A 578 -15.44 14.90 17.92
CA LEU A 578 -16.46 14.33 17.02
C LEU A 578 -16.31 14.82 15.56
N MET A 579 -15.07 14.98 15.11
CA MET A 579 -14.80 15.33 13.71
C MET A 579 -15.26 14.19 12.81
N GLN A 580 -15.67 14.53 11.58
CA GLN A 580 -15.94 13.51 10.57
C GLN A 580 -14.71 12.61 10.41
N ASP A 581 -14.94 11.30 10.38
CA ASP A 581 -13.92 10.24 10.34
C ASP A 581 -12.99 10.18 11.58
N GLY A 582 -13.36 10.87 12.66
CA GLY A 582 -12.72 10.76 13.97
C GLY A 582 -13.10 9.47 14.70
N LEU A 583 -12.18 8.97 15.53
CA LEU A 583 -12.35 7.72 16.27
C LEU A 583 -13.25 7.88 17.51
N VAL A 584 -14.21 6.98 17.67
CA VAL A 584 -15.10 6.90 18.83
C VAL A 584 -15.22 5.47 19.35
N ALA A 585 -15.49 5.30 20.64
CA ALA A 585 -15.80 4.01 21.23
C ALA A 585 -17.13 4.06 21.98
N LEU A 586 -18.00 3.11 21.68
CA LEU A 586 -19.25 2.84 22.39
C LEU A 586 -18.95 1.82 23.49
N ILE A 587 -19.17 2.22 24.74
CA ILE A 587 -19.09 1.35 25.91
C ILE A 587 -20.53 0.97 26.29
N TRP A 588 -20.79 -0.34 26.29
CA TRP A 588 -22.11 -0.90 26.57
C TRP A 588 -22.02 -1.84 27.76
N ARG A 589 -22.61 -1.43 28.88
CA ARG A 589 -22.79 -2.26 30.06
C ARG A 589 -24.18 -2.87 30.06
N ASP A 590 -24.27 -4.20 30.08
CA ASP A 590 -25.54 -4.89 30.19
C ASP A 590 -26.10 -4.85 31.62
N HIS A 591 -27.37 -5.23 31.78
CA HIS A 591 -28.04 -5.36 33.08
C HIS A 591 -27.39 -6.40 34.03
N ILE A 592 -26.58 -7.33 33.51
CA ILE A 592 -25.87 -8.37 34.28
C ILE A 592 -24.55 -7.81 34.84
N GLY A 593 -24.03 -6.73 34.23
CA GLY A 593 -22.81 -6.05 34.59
C GLY A 593 -21.63 -6.29 33.65
N ASN A 594 -21.80 -7.06 32.57
CA ASN A 594 -20.77 -7.24 31.55
C ASN A 594 -20.61 -5.95 30.74
N VAL A 595 -19.36 -5.63 30.39
CA VAL A 595 -19.03 -4.45 29.61
C VAL A 595 -18.43 -4.88 28.28
N ASP A 596 -19.00 -4.34 27.20
CA ASP A 596 -18.48 -4.50 25.85
C ASP A 596 -18.12 -3.14 25.25
N VAL A 597 -17.10 -3.15 24.39
CA VAL A 597 -16.56 -1.95 23.76
C VAL A 597 -16.56 -2.13 22.26
N TYR A 598 -17.14 -1.17 21.54
CA TYR A 598 -17.22 -1.16 20.09
C TYR A 598 -16.63 0.13 19.53
N VAL A 599 -15.63 0.01 18.65
CA VAL A 599 -14.93 1.15 18.06
C VAL A 599 -15.48 1.43 16.67
N GLY A 600 -15.56 2.72 16.32
CA GLY A 600 -16.00 3.16 15.00
C GLY A 600 -15.54 4.58 14.66
N THR A 601 -15.93 5.04 13.48
CA THR A 601 -15.66 6.40 12.99
C THR A 601 -16.95 7.20 12.83
N VAL A 602 -16.88 8.49 13.12
CA VAL A 602 -18.01 9.41 12.96
C VAL A 602 -18.29 9.61 11.46
N SER A 603 -19.49 9.24 11.03
CA SER A 603 -19.95 9.35 9.63
C SER A 603 -20.76 10.62 9.35
N SER A 604 -21.08 11.38 10.38
CA SER A 604 -21.80 12.65 10.29
C SER A 604 -20.87 13.81 9.95
N SER A 605 -21.36 14.75 9.16
CA SER A 605 -20.64 16.00 8.90
C SER A 605 -20.77 16.97 10.08
N ALA A 606 -19.87 17.95 10.17
CA ALA A 606 -20.00 19.06 11.12
C ALA A 606 -21.34 19.81 10.96
N ARG A 607 -21.86 19.90 9.72
CA ARG A 607 -23.14 20.55 9.43
C ARG A 607 -24.30 19.76 10.01
N ASP A 608 -24.29 18.44 9.89
CA ASP A 608 -25.34 17.55 10.40
C ASP A 608 -25.50 17.71 11.93
N LEU A 609 -24.37 17.81 12.64
CA LEU A 609 -24.31 18.02 14.08
C LEU A 609 -24.92 19.38 14.49
N VAL A 610 -24.53 20.44 13.78
CA VAL A 610 -25.03 21.81 14.01
C VAL A 610 -26.52 21.92 13.69
N GLU A 611 -26.97 21.31 12.60
CA GLU A 611 -28.39 21.26 12.23
C GLU A 611 -29.22 20.48 13.25
N CYS A 612 -28.71 19.36 13.76
CA CYS A 612 -29.38 18.62 14.83
C CYS A 612 -29.52 19.47 16.10
N ALA A 613 -28.50 20.23 16.48
CA ALA A 613 -28.55 21.09 17.66
C ALA A 613 -29.54 22.27 17.52
N LYS A 614 -29.83 22.72 16.29
CA LYS A 614 -30.79 23.81 16.02
C LYS A 614 -32.25 23.37 16.14
N LYS A 615 -32.55 22.08 15.93
CA LYS A 615 -33.93 21.53 15.98
C LYS A 615 -34.53 21.64 17.38
N ASP A 616 -35.86 21.63 17.44
CA ASP A 616 -36.61 21.52 18.69
C ASP A 616 -36.28 20.19 19.38
N GLY A 617 -35.85 20.25 20.64
CA GLY A 617 -35.28 19.10 21.38
C GLY A 617 -33.75 19.02 21.40
N GLY A 618 -33.06 19.76 20.51
CA GLY A 618 -31.60 19.85 20.44
C GLY A 618 -30.92 20.49 21.66
N GLN A 619 -31.71 21.02 22.60
CA GLN A 619 -31.24 21.49 23.92
C GLN A 619 -30.88 20.33 24.84
N GLY A 620 -31.54 19.18 24.71
CA GLY A 620 -31.35 18.02 25.56
C GLY A 620 -30.50 16.94 24.90
N ARG A 621 -30.76 16.65 23.62
CA ARG A 621 -30.14 15.52 22.92
C ARG A 621 -29.65 15.88 21.54
N VAL A 622 -28.57 15.22 21.12
CA VAL A 622 -27.94 15.39 19.81
C VAL A 622 -27.71 14.01 19.20
N ALA A 623 -27.87 13.92 17.88
CA ALA A 623 -27.65 12.69 17.13
C ALA A 623 -26.45 12.83 16.19
N ILE A 624 -25.67 11.76 16.10
CA ILE A 624 -24.61 11.55 15.12
C ILE A 624 -24.78 10.19 14.46
N ARG A 625 -24.06 9.93 13.38
CA ARG A 625 -23.93 8.60 12.80
C ARG A 625 -22.52 8.07 13.01
N VAL A 626 -22.41 6.80 13.34
CA VAL A 626 -21.12 6.10 13.53
C VAL A 626 -21.09 4.84 12.68
N SER A 627 -19.98 4.63 11.98
CA SER A 627 -19.67 3.38 11.27
C SER A 627 -18.75 2.56 12.16
N PHE A 628 -19.23 1.41 12.65
CA PHE A 628 -18.45 0.53 13.52
C PHE A 628 -17.59 -0.43 12.72
N PHE A 629 -16.36 -0.67 13.20
CA PHE A 629 -15.43 -1.58 12.52
C PHE A 629 -15.82 -3.07 12.65
N ASP A 630 -16.52 -3.44 13.73
CA ASP A 630 -16.99 -4.80 13.96
C ASP A 630 -18.48 -4.93 13.62
N ALA A 631 -18.81 -5.86 12.71
CA ALA A 631 -20.19 -6.18 12.35
C ALA A 631 -21.02 -6.67 13.54
N LYS A 632 -20.40 -7.26 14.57
CA LYS A 632 -21.09 -7.64 15.83
C LYS A 632 -21.76 -6.44 16.50
N ALA A 633 -21.16 -5.24 16.40
CA ALA A 633 -21.76 -4.02 16.91
C ALA A 633 -23.10 -3.73 16.21
N ASN A 634 -23.11 -3.78 14.88
CA ASN A 634 -24.31 -3.52 14.08
C ASN A 634 -25.44 -4.50 14.40
N ILE A 635 -25.12 -5.80 14.52
CA ILE A 635 -26.11 -6.84 14.89
C ILE A 635 -26.71 -6.56 16.27
N ARG A 636 -25.88 -6.25 17.28
CA ARG A 636 -26.35 -5.94 18.63
C ARG A 636 -27.20 -4.68 18.68
N ILE A 637 -26.87 -3.67 17.87
CA ILE A 637 -27.67 -2.44 17.73
C ILE A 637 -29.05 -2.76 17.15
N VAL A 638 -29.14 -3.60 16.09
CA VAL A 638 -30.43 -4.05 15.53
C VAL A 638 -31.27 -4.76 16.59
N GLN A 639 -30.66 -5.67 17.36
CA GLN A 639 -31.36 -6.40 18.42
C GLN A 639 -31.91 -5.46 19.50
N ALA A 640 -31.14 -4.44 19.88
CA ALA A 640 -31.62 -3.43 20.84
C ALA A 640 -32.74 -2.54 20.28
N LEU A 641 -32.73 -2.26 18.97
CA LEU A 641 -33.81 -1.53 18.31
C LEU A 641 -35.11 -2.35 18.24
N GLN A 642 -35.00 -3.66 18.07
CA GLN A 642 -36.15 -4.58 18.04
C GLN A 642 -36.73 -4.83 19.44
N ASN A 643 -35.86 -4.96 20.45
CA ASN A 643 -36.26 -5.29 21.81
C ASN A 643 -36.49 -4.04 22.68
N GLN A 644 -37.34 -3.09 22.25
CA GLN A 644 -37.62 -1.80 22.94
C GLN A 644 -38.09 -1.89 24.42
N HIS A 645 -38.13 -3.07 25.02
CA HIS A 645 -38.40 -3.27 26.44
C HIS A 645 -37.15 -3.02 27.32
N ASN A 646 -37.20 -1.93 28.09
CA ASN A 646 -36.47 -1.64 29.34
C ASN A 646 -35.30 -2.56 29.71
N SER A 647 -34.24 -2.59 28.90
CA SER A 647 -32.94 -3.06 29.38
C SER A 647 -32.38 -1.96 30.28
N ASN A 648 -32.09 -2.24 31.55
CA ASN A 648 -31.35 -1.37 32.47
C ASN A 648 -29.86 -1.23 32.06
N ASP A 649 -29.58 -1.30 30.77
CA ASP A 649 -28.26 -1.20 30.17
C ASP A 649 -27.77 0.23 30.28
N THR A 650 -26.49 0.39 30.62
CA THR A 650 -25.84 1.70 30.61
C THR A 650 -24.96 1.81 29.39
N ARG A 651 -25.23 2.79 28.54
CA ARG A 651 -24.53 2.99 27.27
C ARG A 651 -23.90 4.38 27.25
N MET A 652 -22.63 4.44 26.86
CA MET A 652 -21.85 5.67 26.81
C MET A 652 -21.02 5.70 25.54
N LEU A 653 -20.83 6.88 24.98
CA LEU A 653 -19.93 7.09 23.86
C LEU A 653 -18.75 7.94 24.34
N ILE A 654 -17.54 7.50 24.03
CA ILE A 654 -16.33 8.29 24.23
C ILE A 654 -15.71 8.63 22.88
N GLU A 655 -15.02 9.76 22.84
CA GLU A 655 -14.24 10.17 21.68
C GLU A 655 -12.75 10.08 21.97
N ALA A 656 -11.97 9.79 20.93
CA ALA A 656 -10.55 10.07 20.89
C ALA A 656 -10.31 11.16 19.84
N PRO A 657 -9.52 12.22 20.15
CA PRO A 657 -9.27 13.33 19.25
C PRO A 657 -8.25 12.95 18.15
N VAL A 658 -8.46 11.82 17.47
CA VAL A 658 -7.58 11.26 16.45
C VAL A 658 -8.34 11.16 15.13
N PHE A 659 -7.77 11.76 14.09
CA PHE A 659 -8.29 11.67 12.72
C PHE A 659 -7.85 10.34 12.09
N TYR A 660 -8.59 9.28 12.43
CA TYR A 660 -8.22 7.90 12.11
C TYR A 660 -8.08 7.65 10.60
N GLU A 661 -9.05 8.08 9.79
CA GLU A 661 -9.01 7.85 8.33
C GLU A 661 -7.90 8.62 7.62
N GLY A 662 -7.38 9.70 8.21
CA GLY A 662 -6.20 10.39 7.67
C GLY A 662 -4.91 9.60 7.86
N ILE A 663 -4.83 8.75 8.88
CA ILE A 663 -3.59 8.08 9.27
C ILE A 663 -3.59 6.59 8.94
N ARG A 664 -4.77 5.95 8.92
CA ARG A 664 -4.95 4.55 8.52
C ARG A 664 -4.21 4.21 7.21
N PRO A 665 -4.27 5.01 6.13
CA PRO A 665 -3.55 4.68 4.89
C PRO A 665 -2.03 4.61 5.06
N PHE A 666 -1.44 5.40 5.96
CA PHE A 666 0.00 5.36 6.24
C PHE A 666 0.38 4.10 7.00
N LEU A 667 -0.39 3.73 8.02
CA LEU A 667 -0.18 2.47 8.75
C LEU A 667 -0.37 1.25 7.84
N GLU A 668 -1.37 1.26 6.95
CA GLU A 668 -1.54 0.21 5.94
C GLU A 668 -0.38 0.19 4.92
N ALA A 669 0.20 1.34 4.59
CA ALA A 669 1.36 1.41 3.70
C ALA A 669 2.64 0.85 4.34
N LEU A 670 2.83 1.00 5.65
CA LEU A 670 3.96 0.42 6.38
C LEU A 670 3.92 -1.12 6.41
N LYS A 671 2.74 -1.72 6.28
CA LYS A 671 2.54 -3.18 6.20
C LYS A 671 2.82 -3.78 4.82
N ARG A 672 3.31 -2.99 3.85
CA ARG A 672 3.64 -3.47 2.50
C ARG A 672 4.93 -4.27 2.48
N GLU A 673 5.15 -4.99 1.37
CA GLU A 673 6.36 -5.79 1.14
C GLU A 673 7.64 -4.93 1.33
N PRO A 674 8.47 -5.25 2.34
CA PRO A 674 9.62 -4.43 2.73
C PRO A 674 10.63 -4.20 1.61
N GLU A 675 10.81 -5.19 0.73
CA GLU A 675 11.70 -5.14 -0.45
C GLU A 675 11.24 -4.17 -1.56
N LEU A 676 10.06 -3.56 -1.42
CA LEU A 676 9.58 -2.51 -2.30
C LEU A 676 9.93 -1.11 -1.79
N LEU A 677 10.42 -0.96 -0.56
CA LEU A 677 10.72 0.34 0.02
C LEU A 677 11.94 0.98 -0.71
N PRO A 678 11.77 2.16 -1.31
CA PRO A 678 12.89 2.89 -1.88
C PRO A 678 13.92 3.23 -0.80
N PHE A 679 15.20 3.25 -1.16
CA PHE A 679 16.30 3.61 -0.25
C PHE A 679 16.42 2.71 1.00
N ALA A 680 15.87 1.49 0.99
CA ALA A 680 15.93 0.57 2.13
C ALA A 680 17.33 0.40 2.72
N GLN A 681 18.36 0.36 1.86
CA GLN A 681 19.77 0.25 2.27
C GLN A 681 20.29 1.42 3.11
N TYR A 682 19.68 2.61 2.98
CA TYR A 682 20.02 3.84 3.70
C TYR A 682 19.05 4.15 4.84
N LEU A 683 17.81 3.63 4.79
CA LEU A 683 16.79 3.88 5.80
C LEU A 683 16.82 2.89 6.96
N ARG A 684 17.38 1.69 6.76
CA ARG A 684 17.55 0.69 7.82
C ARG A 684 18.27 1.29 9.04
N LEU A 685 18.03 0.71 10.22
CA LEU A 685 18.82 1.08 11.39
C LEU A 685 20.30 0.72 11.17
N GLN A 686 21.17 1.66 11.54
CA GLN A 686 22.62 1.56 11.38
C GLN A 686 23.29 2.01 12.68
N SER A 687 24.46 1.43 12.98
CA SER A 687 25.30 1.94 14.06
C SER A 687 25.93 3.28 13.68
N GLU A 688 26.43 4.01 14.67
CA GLU A 688 27.11 5.29 14.43
C GLU A 688 28.32 5.14 13.48
N ASP A 689 29.07 4.05 13.60
CA ASP A 689 30.22 3.76 12.72
C ASP A 689 29.78 3.42 11.30
N GLU A 690 28.70 2.64 11.13
CA GLU A 690 28.13 2.36 9.81
C GLU A 690 27.63 3.63 9.15
N LEU A 691 26.95 4.52 9.89
CA LEU A 691 26.48 5.80 9.37
C LEU A 691 27.63 6.67 8.88
N LYS A 692 28.74 6.75 9.63
CA LYS A 692 29.94 7.50 9.22
C LYS A 692 30.59 6.95 7.95
N GLN A 693 30.48 5.65 7.70
CA GLN A 693 31.06 4.98 6.53
C GLN A 693 30.09 4.86 5.35
N THR A 694 28.81 5.21 5.54
CA THR A 694 27.78 5.04 4.51
C THR A 694 27.95 6.07 3.41
N VAL A 695 28.27 5.61 2.21
CA VAL A 695 28.34 6.44 1.00
C VAL A 695 27.02 6.35 0.26
N ILE A 696 26.37 7.50 0.03
CA ILE A 696 25.15 7.58 -0.78
C ILE A 696 25.56 7.48 -2.25
N SER A 697 25.14 6.39 -2.89
CA SER A 697 25.37 6.15 -4.31
C SER A 697 24.47 7.04 -5.16
N PRO A 698 24.92 7.46 -6.35
CA PRO A 698 24.04 8.13 -7.30
C PRO A 698 22.79 7.28 -7.63
N PRO A 699 21.66 7.90 -7.98
CA PRO A 699 20.47 7.18 -8.43
C PRO A 699 20.79 6.19 -9.56
N LEU A 700 20.15 5.03 -9.53
CA LEU A 700 20.44 3.96 -10.50
C LEU A 700 20.28 4.39 -11.97
N TYR A 701 19.32 5.27 -12.24
CA TYR A 701 19.11 5.76 -13.59
C TYR A 701 20.30 6.58 -14.11
N SER A 702 21.00 7.30 -13.21
CA SER A 702 22.17 8.12 -13.58
C SER A 702 23.47 7.31 -13.67
N ARG A 703 23.44 6.03 -13.28
CA ARG A 703 24.57 5.09 -13.39
C ARG A 703 24.56 4.31 -14.70
N THR A 704 23.59 4.58 -15.56
CA THR A 704 23.54 4.01 -16.92
C THR A 704 24.80 4.45 -17.69
N PRO A 705 25.52 3.53 -18.37
CA PRO A 705 26.65 3.90 -19.20
C PRO A 705 26.29 4.98 -20.23
N GLY A 706 27.09 6.04 -20.31
CA GLY A 706 26.85 7.18 -21.20
C GLY A 706 25.75 8.15 -20.74
N PHE A 707 25.24 8.01 -19.51
CA PHE A 707 24.26 8.94 -18.97
C PHE A 707 24.83 10.35 -18.77
N SER A 708 24.07 11.34 -19.22
CA SER A 708 24.33 12.76 -18.97
C SER A 708 23.04 13.45 -18.52
N PHE A 709 23.15 14.36 -17.56
CA PHE A 709 22.02 15.20 -17.18
C PHE A 709 21.76 16.26 -18.26
N GLU A 710 20.51 16.38 -18.71
CA GLU A 710 20.08 17.49 -19.56
C GLU A 710 19.77 18.69 -18.68
N LEU A 711 20.72 19.62 -18.56
CA LEU A 711 20.63 20.77 -17.66
C LEU A 711 20.19 22.06 -18.36
N LYS A 712 19.83 21.99 -19.65
CA LYS A 712 19.49 23.15 -20.50
C LYS A 712 18.44 24.09 -19.89
N ASP A 713 17.50 23.57 -19.10
CA ASP A 713 16.42 24.35 -18.48
C ASP A 713 16.85 25.03 -17.17
N LEU A 714 18.00 24.64 -16.62
CA LEU A 714 18.59 25.20 -15.40
C LEU A 714 19.64 26.28 -15.70
N PHE A 715 20.08 26.40 -16.95
CA PHE A 715 21.11 27.34 -17.37
C PHE A 715 20.61 28.25 -18.51
N PRO A 716 21.09 29.50 -18.60
CA PRO A 716 20.81 30.33 -19.76
C PRO A 716 21.35 29.68 -21.05
N PRO A 717 20.72 29.92 -22.22
CA PRO A 717 21.10 29.29 -23.49
C PRO A 717 22.57 29.50 -23.89
N GLU A 718 23.19 30.57 -23.38
CA GLU A 718 24.58 30.96 -23.59
C GLU A 718 25.59 30.03 -22.89
N ALA A 719 25.15 29.26 -21.89
CA ALA A 719 26.01 28.38 -21.10
C ALA A 719 26.44 27.11 -21.86
N ALA A 720 25.79 26.78 -22.99
CA ALA A 720 26.10 25.61 -23.83
C ALA A 720 26.23 24.27 -23.05
N VAL A 721 25.37 24.09 -22.02
CA VAL A 721 25.28 22.88 -21.18
C VAL A 721 24.10 22.03 -21.57
#